data_AF-A0AAJ5NM34-F1
#
_entry.id   AF-A0AAJ5NM34-F1
#
_cell.length_a   1.000
_cell.length_b   1.000
_cell.length_c   1.000
_cell.angle_alpha   90.00
_cell.angle_beta   90.00
_cell.angle_gamma   90.00
#
_symmetry.space_group_name_H-M   'P 1'
#
loop_
_entity.id
_entity.type
_entity.pdbx_description
1 polymer ?
#
loop_
_entity_poly.entity_id
_entity_poly.type
_entity_poly.pdbx_seq_one_letter_code
_entity_poly.pdbx_strand_id
1 'polypeptide(L)'
;MNKALKIFLQTSTPIVVLSGIATMGVFLQPRKDANIATDFSKKVKKPLLKEINYLALGDFLSTGFDWNNNLDGRGNMVDGSISGISFPAFFANFAQSIQPDSVKSFKNLALNDSSTRDWIYLLDPKNNYISKENLSNFKSQVYNKSNFAETIRSVFGTFDGEFPKLIDEIKKANLISLSVGFKDFLDNFNSKFFDSLNSVNFEENKKQANFKAKVNSVFAKITKNLRKLIVDIKKINPKAYINLIGYHPDQPKIRKFLDDLAKNYLLDLNDQTLSIERLNKEIEKVAESTDVNFVNPFAHKKWHENRDLFFDAQMNFRPQIKGNKQIAQNLILSLTLEPNTSKSSKKTEQNQIIKTDFSVDPSEFQQIYLGSNSQILEKLTLNGSLANFINANSNFEEKSIRQLHTKPEDEKNSSYSGSVLEKITGFLGSQENQFVRIIKQLIETFGDKNNPNFTAFNNIVETIFKSKFFSNVIQFAQEYIVNSLDPSENKEKVGVNNQEKNPKNSEKPADLLTFLKEKALNEKAIVELLREITSSPYVQKHQSEAINLFYSLLFRQSTISELIVGSFSDNSNYQNIVSQVLSFQSVEKFVTFIITELIQNNSDYSTVESFRDFLRLFLQNSNNYHKSITFIKNFVIEALKKPVFLNSVFELVSETLGFKIEKEDQKSLITLIVSVSDILTKTKTFKNLVDLVASEIVLNLKVQTAKKDGDWSFFGKILTNLSTKVQKFFKEKHNIYNLFQDVLAFDPSVKQLESVKSLVNKFLPFIAKIQLNTFVDEKDPNYSDLNLIFNSFIQFASKDNFNWFNKIISGFLDDFFIINNYKYRNSLDFNGIIFNFINNNSELLNHALTEFIEHKKSDSKVLDAIISIFSKVVKLNTDSLQNNVSNSGSDKEKKILELSNGFFAKIKELTNDYNQKIDEINNKIQKAENSSDSAALLKKRNELRSFLSLKKLFNIKSE
;
A
#
# COMPACT_ATOMS: atom_id res chain seq x y z
N MET A 1 -25.52 15.73 -4.51
CA MET A 1 -26.52 14.75 -4.99
C MET A 1 -26.77 13.66 -3.94
N ASN A 2 -27.19 14.05 -2.72
CA ASN A 2 -27.15 13.18 -1.52
C ASN A 2 -28.31 13.43 -0.53
N LYS A 3 -29.40 14.07 -1.01
CA LYS A 3 -30.63 14.33 -0.22
C LYS A 3 -31.89 13.75 -0.88
N ALA A 4 -31.99 13.74 -2.21
CA ALA A 4 -33.10 13.13 -2.93
C ALA A 4 -33.11 11.58 -2.87
N LEU A 5 -31.95 10.92 -2.88
CA LEU A 5 -31.85 9.45 -2.72
C LEU A 5 -32.14 8.98 -1.29
N LYS A 6 -31.84 9.84 -0.29
CA LYS A 6 -32.12 9.60 1.13
C LYS A 6 -33.61 9.79 1.47
N ILE A 7 -34.29 10.71 0.78
CA ILE A 7 -35.75 10.88 0.82
C ILE A 7 -36.44 9.75 0.05
N PHE A 8 -35.95 9.37 -1.14
CA PHE A 8 -36.49 8.26 -1.94
C PHE A 8 -36.38 6.89 -1.24
N LEU A 9 -35.35 6.67 -0.41
CA LEU A 9 -35.20 5.47 0.43
C LEU A 9 -35.91 5.55 1.79
N GLN A 10 -36.33 6.74 2.23
CA GLN A 10 -37.10 6.95 3.47
C GLN A 10 -38.61 7.09 3.24
N THR A 11 -39.07 7.21 1.99
CA THR A 11 -40.50 7.32 1.64
C THR A 11 -41.02 6.20 0.74
N SER A 12 -40.21 5.20 0.36
CA SER A 12 -40.64 4.00 -0.40
C SER A 12 -40.83 2.74 0.47
N THR A 13 -40.61 2.85 1.78
CA THR A 13 -40.75 1.77 2.77
C THR A 13 -42.19 1.51 3.30
N PRO A 14 -43.24 2.33 3.06
CA PRO A 14 -44.60 1.97 3.51
C PRO A 14 -45.55 1.39 2.43
N ILE A 15 -45.16 1.24 1.15
CA ILE A 15 -46.09 0.79 0.08
C ILE A 15 -45.76 -0.60 -0.50
N VAL A 16 -44.56 -1.14 -0.28
CA VAL A 16 -44.23 -2.55 -0.60
C VAL A 16 -44.38 -3.47 0.63
N VAL A 17 -44.55 -2.89 1.82
CA VAL A 17 -44.90 -3.61 3.06
C VAL A 17 -46.41 -3.83 3.19
N LEU A 18 -47.25 -3.22 2.34
CA LEU A 18 -48.72 -3.36 2.38
C LEU A 18 -49.34 -4.16 1.22
N SER A 19 -48.52 -4.70 0.30
CA SER A 19 -48.96 -5.65 -0.74
C SER A 19 -48.35 -7.05 -0.61
N GLY A 20 -47.50 -7.29 0.39
CA GLY A 20 -46.98 -8.62 0.77
C GLY A 20 -47.62 -9.23 2.04
N ILE A 21 -48.48 -8.49 2.74
CA ILE A 21 -49.20 -8.97 3.94
C ILE A 21 -50.54 -9.65 3.57
N ALA A 22 -50.94 -9.61 2.29
CA ALA A 22 -52.12 -10.35 1.78
C ALA A 22 -51.80 -11.77 1.23
N THR A 23 -50.53 -12.18 1.15
CA THR A 23 -50.12 -13.51 0.64
C THR A 23 -49.59 -14.47 1.71
N MET A 24 -49.56 -14.05 2.98
CA MET A 24 -49.25 -14.92 4.13
C MET A 24 -50.51 -15.54 4.77
N GLY A 25 -51.71 -15.08 4.39
CA GLY A 25 -53.00 -15.66 4.80
C GLY A 25 -53.48 -16.85 3.96
N VAL A 26 -52.75 -17.22 2.90
CA VAL A 26 -53.08 -18.37 2.03
C VAL A 26 -52.18 -19.60 2.31
N PHE A 27 -51.08 -19.43 3.07
CA PHE A 27 -50.18 -20.53 3.45
C PHE A 27 -50.37 -21.05 4.89
N LEU A 28 -51.29 -20.47 5.67
CA LEU A 28 -51.67 -20.93 7.00
C LEU A 28 -53.17 -21.28 7.06
N GLN A 29 -53.62 -22.14 6.14
CA GLN A 29 -54.81 -22.95 6.39
C GLN A 29 -54.39 -24.29 7.01
N PRO A 30 -55.02 -24.73 8.10
CA PRO A 30 -54.86 -26.09 8.60
C PRO A 30 -55.52 -27.04 7.61
N ARG A 31 -54.72 -27.67 6.74
CA ARG A 31 -55.20 -28.81 5.94
C ARG A 31 -55.10 -30.07 6.78
N LYS A 32 -56.29 -30.57 7.09
CA LYS A 32 -56.63 -31.89 7.62
C LYS A 32 -55.80 -33.01 7.00
N ASP A 33 -55.35 -33.90 7.88
CA ASP A 33 -55.24 -35.35 7.74
C ASP A 33 -55.15 -35.86 6.30
N ALA A 34 -53.93 -36.02 5.82
CA ALA A 34 -53.61 -37.03 4.82
C ALA A 34 -52.66 -38.03 5.49
N ASN A 35 -53.22 -39.18 5.86
CA ASN A 35 -52.48 -40.38 6.24
C ASN A 35 -51.40 -40.68 5.21
N ILE A 36 -50.15 -40.33 5.52
CA ILE A 36 -48.98 -40.93 4.89
C ILE A 36 -48.46 -41.92 5.92
N ALA A 37 -48.65 -43.20 5.62
CA ALA A 37 -48.29 -44.32 6.46
C ALA A 37 -46.86 -44.16 7.00
N THR A 38 -46.76 -44.00 8.33
CA THR A 38 -45.56 -44.30 9.09
C THR A 38 -45.38 -45.81 9.08
N ASP A 39 -44.64 -46.31 8.10
CA ASP A 39 -43.98 -47.60 8.21
C ASP A 39 -42.46 -47.38 8.22
N PHE A 40 -41.98 -46.78 9.31
CA PHE A 40 -40.57 -46.82 9.70
C PHE A 40 -40.36 -47.98 10.67
N SER A 41 -40.50 -49.21 10.18
CA SER A 41 -40.09 -50.39 10.95
C SER A 41 -39.53 -51.50 10.07
N LYS A 42 -38.33 -51.28 9.53
CA LYS A 42 -37.23 -52.25 9.39
C LYS A 42 -36.07 -51.61 8.61
N LYS A 43 -35.03 -51.16 9.33
CA LYS A 43 -33.71 -50.90 8.71
C LYS A 43 -33.24 -52.20 8.06
N VAL A 44 -33.24 -52.26 6.73
CA VAL A 44 -32.62 -53.37 6.00
C VAL A 44 -31.10 -53.25 6.21
N LYS A 45 -30.50 -54.14 7.01
CA LYS A 45 -29.04 -54.18 7.15
C LYS A 45 -28.42 -54.44 5.77
N LYS A 46 -27.68 -53.46 5.23
CA LYS A 46 -26.91 -53.61 3.99
C LYS A 46 -25.86 -54.74 4.19
N PRO A 47 -25.59 -55.58 3.18
CA PRO A 47 -24.64 -56.68 3.29
C PRO A 47 -23.20 -56.17 3.43
N LEU A 48 -22.42 -56.78 4.33
CA LEU A 48 -21.02 -56.44 4.56
C LEU A 48 -20.21 -56.54 3.25
N LEU A 49 -19.39 -55.52 2.99
CA LEU A 49 -18.47 -55.50 1.86
C LEU A 49 -17.32 -56.49 2.09
N LYS A 50 -17.14 -57.41 1.14
CA LYS A 50 -15.95 -58.28 1.07
C LYS A 50 -14.91 -57.78 0.05
N GLU A 51 -15.39 -57.02 -0.92
CA GLU A 51 -14.58 -56.35 -1.94
C GLU A 51 -14.86 -54.85 -1.90
N ILE A 52 -13.82 -54.03 -1.99
CA ILE A 52 -13.88 -52.59 -1.74
C ILE A 52 -13.50 -51.84 -3.03
N ASN A 53 -14.41 -51.00 -3.50
CA ASN A 53 -14.16 -49.93 -4.47
C ASN A 53 -14.20 -48.62 -3.68
N TYR A 54 -13.02 -48.16 -3.24
CA TYR A 54 -12.89 -47.07 -2.29
C TYR A 54 -12.66 -45.72 -2.99
N LEU A 55 -13.53 -44.77 -2.70
CA LEU A 55 -13.40 -43.40 -3.15
C LEU A 55 -13.30 -42.45 -1.94
N ALA A 56 -12.22 -41.68 -1.87
CA ALA A 56 -12.11 -40.62 -0.87
C ALA A 56 -12.40 -39.25 -1.50
N LEU A 57 -13.32 -38.52 -0.88
CA LEU A 57 -13.68 -37.15 -1.21
C LEU A 57 -13.41 -36.26 0.02
N GLY A 58 -13.40 -34.94 -0.16
CA GLY A 58 -13.31 -34.01 0.98
C GLY A 58 -12.17 -33.00 0.86
N ASP A 59 -11.64 -32.59 2.00
CA ASP A 59 -10.76 -31.45 2.20
C ASP A 59 -9.34 -31.86 2.66
N PHE A 60 -8.62 -30.92 3.27
CA PHE A 60 -7.22 -31.09 3.74
C PHE A 60 -7.01 -32.34 4.61
N LEU A 61 -8.03 -32.80 5.35
CA LEU A 61 -7.91 -33.95 6.21
C LEU A 61 -7.68 -35.23 5.39
N SER A 62 -8.31 -35.31 4.21
CA SER A 62 -8.24 -36.47 3.33
C SER A 62 -7.09 -36.39 2.32
N THR A 63 -6.46 -35.23 2.10
CA THR A 63 -5.45 -35.09 1.04
C THR A 63 -4.07 -35.64 1.41
N GLY A 64 -3.72 -35.75 2.70
CA GLY A 64 -2.36 -36.13 3.11
C GLY A 64 -1.28 -35.19 2.55
N PHE A 65 -1.57 -33.90 2.44
CA PHE A 65 -0.70 -32.91 1.81
C PHE A 65 0.53 -32.64 2.68
N ASP A 66 1.74 -32.76 2.13
CA ASP A 66 2.98 -32.38 2.80
C ASP A 66 3.25 -30.89 2.58
N TRP A 67 2.97 -30.11 3.61
CA TRP A 67 3.11 -28.66 3.58
C TRP A 67 4.57 -28.20 3.46
N ASN A 68 5.51 -28.88 4.11
CA ASN A 68 6.91 -28.44 4.15
C ASN A 68 7.55 -28.51 2.75
N ASN A 69 7.15 -29.51 1.96
CA ASN A 69 7.67 -29.72 0.61
C ASN A 69 6.69 -29.30 -0.50
N ASN A 70 5.48 -28.85 -0.15
CA ASN A 70 4.39 -28.49 -1.08
C ASN A 70 4.00 -29.68 -1.99
N LEU A 71 3.94 -30.89 -1.45
CA LEU A 71 3.69 -32.12 -2.22
C LEU A 71 2.31 -32.71 -1.93
N ASP A 72 1.62 -33.14 -2.98
CA ASP A 72 0.34 -33.86 -2.90
C ASP A 72 0.57 -35.32 -2.51
N GLY A 73 -0.02 -35.77 -1.40
CA GLY A 73 0.10 -37.12 -0.84
C GLY A 73 -1.17 -37.98 -0.84
N ARG A 74 -2.17 -37.61 -1.65
CA ARG A 74 -3.50 -38.27 -1.69
C ARG A 74 -3.45 -39.76 -1.90
N GLY A 75 -2.65 -40.21 -2.86
CA GLY A 75 -2.56 -41.63 -3.20
C GLY A 75 -3.67 -42.14 -4.12
N ASN A 76 -3.40 -43.29 -4.74
CA ASN A 76 -4.33 -44.04 -5.58
C ASN A 76 -3.89 -45.52 -5.63
N MET A 77 -4.64 -46.32 -6.39
CA MET A 77 -4.27 -47.70 -6.74
C MET A 77 -4.05 -47.81 -8.24
N VAL A 78 -2.89 -48.36 -8.63
CA VAL A 78 -2.51 -48.65 -10.02
C VAL A 78 -1.97 -50.07 -10.07
N ASP A 79 -2.50 -50.89 -10.98
CA ASP A 79 -2.08 -52.29 -11.20
C ASP A 79 -1.98 -53.13 -9.91
N GLY A 80 -2.98 -53.01 -9.02
CA GLY A 80 -2.97 -53.75 -7.75
C GLY A 80 -2.16 -53.09 -6.63
N SER A 81 -1.28 -52.13 -6.93
CA SER A 81 -0.42 -51.47 -5.95
C SER A 81 -1.05 -50.18 -5.44
N ILE A 82 -1.12 -50.05 -4.11
CA ILE A 82 -1.60 -48.85 -3.43
C ILE A 82 -0.39 -47.98 -3.06
N SER A 83 -0.54 -46.68 -3.15
CA SER A 83 0.46 -45.69 -2.75
C SER A 83 -0.18 -44.42 -2.22
N GLY A 84 0.57 -43.63 -1.45
CA GLY A 84 0.15 -42.35 -0.86
C GLY A 84 0.40 -42.29 0.64
N ILE A 85 0.32 -41.08 1.21
CA ILE A 85 0.58 -40.82 2.65
C ILE A 85 -0.64 -40.27 3.38
N SER A 86 -1.79 -40.19 2.69
CA SER A 86 -3.07 -39.76 3.26
C SER A 86 -3.74 -40.88 4.07
N PHE A 87 -4.65 -40.54 4.98
CA PHE A 87 -5.40 -41.57 5.70
C PHE A 87 -6.20 -42.50 4.76
N PRO A 88 -6.78 -42.04 3.63
CA PRO A 88 -7.40 -42.96 2.68
C PRO A 88 -6.40 -43.97 2.08
N ALA A 89 -5.18 -43.55 1.76
CA ALA A 89 -4.17 -44.45 1.21
C ALA A 89 -3.74 -45.51 2.24
N PHE A 90 -3.53 -45.11 3.50
CA PHE A 90 -3.26 -46.05 4.59
C PHE A 90 -4.42 -47.02 4.82
N PHE A 91 -5.66 -46.53 4.81
CA PHE A 91 -6.85 -47.38 4.97
C PHE A 91 -6.92 -48.46 3.90
N ALA A 92 -6.74 -48.08 2.63
CA ALA A 92 -6.75 -49.03 1.52
C ALA A 92 -5.61 -50.06 1.67
N ASN A 93 -4.40 -49.60 2.02
CA ASN A 93 -3.25 -50.48 2.26
C ASN A 93 -3.49 -51.45 3.42
N PHE A 94 -4.13 -51.00 4.51
CA PHE A 94 -4.48 -51.85 5.64
C PHE A 94 -5.50 -52.91 5.25
N ALA A 95 -6.53 -52.55 4.50
CA ALA A 95 -7.52 -53.52 4.03
C ALA A 95 -6.86 -54.61 3.17
N GLN A 96 -6.01 -54.21 2.22
CA GLN A 96 -5.23 -55.11 1.38
C GLN A 96 -4.26 -56.00 2.18
N SER A 97 -3.69 -55.46 3.27
CA SER A 97 -2.75 -56.19 4.14
C SER A 97 -3.44 -57.20 5.06
N ILE A 98 -4.69 -56.94 5.45
CA ILE A 98 -5.52 -57.85 6.25
C ILE A 98 -6.01 -59.00 5.38
N GLN A 99 -6.65 -58.65 4.26
CA GLN A 99 -7.18 -59.59 3.30
C GLN A 99 -6.66 -59.22 1.90
N PRO A 100 -5.75 -60.01 1.32
CA PRO A 100 -5.31 -59.82 -0.05
C PRO A 100 -6.49 -59.79 -1.03
N ASP A 101 -6.39 -58.92 -2.02
CA ASP A 101 -7.39 -58.66 -3.07
C ASP A 101 -8.74 -58.14 -2.58
N SER A 102 -8.80 -57.66 -1.33
CA SER A 102 -10.00 -57.01 -0.79
C SER A 102 -10.25 -55.63 -1.40
N VAL A 103 -9.22 -54.89 -1.82
CA VAL A 103 -9.37 -53.61 -2.51
C VAL A 103 -9.29 -53.84 -4.01
N LYS A 104 -10.38 -53.57 -4.74
CA LYS A 104 -10.44 -53.69 -6.20
C LYS A 104 -10.12 -52.38 -6.92
N SER A 105 -10.45 -51.26 -6.28
CA SER A 105 -10.08 -49.94 -6.76
C SER A 105 -9.94 -48.96 -5.59
N PHE A 106 -9.01 -48.02 -5.71
CA PHE A 106 -8.86 -46.91 -4.78
C PHE A 106 -8.45 -45.63 -5.51
N LYS A 107 -9.21 -44.56 -5.30
CA LYS A 107 -8.85 -43.21 -5.71
C LYS A 107 -9.16 -42.22 -4.60
N ASN A 108 -8.20 -41.33 -4.34
CA ASN A 108 -8.42 -40.20 -3.46
C ASN A 108 -8.53 -38.91 -4.28
N LEU A 109 -9.74 -38.38 -4.34
CA LEU A 109 -10.11 -37.17 -5.08
C LEU A 109 -10.33 -35.96 -4.17
N ALA A 110 -10.03 -36.07 -2.87
CA ALA A 110 -10.17 -34.96 -1.94
C ALA A 110 -9.44 -33.70 -2.45
N LEU A 111 -10.00 -32.51 -2.31
CA LEU A 111 -9.41 -31.26 -2.78
C LEU A 111 -8.98 -30.43 -1.57
N ASN A 112 -7.69 -30.05 -1.51
CA ASN A 112 -7.20 -29.24 -0.40
C ASN A 112 -7.95 -27.90 -0.41
N ASP A 113 -8.28 -27.38 0.77
CA ASP A 113 -9.04 -26.13 0.93
C ASP A 113 -10.45 -26.12 0.33
N SER A 114 -11.08 -27.29 0.12
CA SER A 114 -12.46 -27.36 -0.38
C SER A 114 -13.52 -27.23 0.71
N SER A 115 -14.62 -26.57 0.35
CA SER A 115 -15.85 -26.44 1.14
C SER A 115 -16.95 -27.36 0.62
N THR A 116 -18.03 -27.47 1.39
CA THR A 116 -19.22 -28.21 0.99
C THR A 116 -19.85 -27.64 -0.27
N ARG A 117 -19.79 -26.31 -0.46
CA ARG A 117 -20.33 -25.66 -1.65
C ARG A 117 -19.53 -26.03 -2.90
N ASP A 118 -18.20 -26.15 -2.76
CA ASP A 118 -17.33 -26.56 -3.87
C ASP A 118 -17.71 -27.95 -4.36
N TRP A 119 -17.89 -28.89 -3.44
CA TRP A 119 -18.34 -30.24 -3.78
C TRP A 119 -19.74 -30.26 -4.40
N ILE A 120 -20.69 -29.46 -3.91
CA ILE A 120 -22.03 -29.33 -4.54
C ILE A 120 -21.90 -28.81 -5.98
N TYR A 121 -21.03 -27.84 -6.23
CA TYR A 121 -20.77 -27.34 -7.57
C TYR A 121 -20.10 -28.40 -8.45
N LEU A 122 -19.13 -29.14 -7.94
CA LEU A 122 -18.45 -30.21 -8.69
C LEU A 122 -19.40 -31.35 -9.10
N LEU A 123 -20.45 -31.61 -8.32
CA LEU A 123 -21.49 -32.59 -8.69
C LEU A 123 -22.52 -32.05 -9.68
N ASP A 124 -22.77 -30.74 -9.66
CA ASP A 124 -23.74 -30.09 -10.55
C ASP A 124 -23.34 -28.62 -10.83
N PRO A 125 -22.46 -28.36 -11.82
CA PRO A 125 -22.00 -27.00 -12.10
C PRO A 125 -23.11 -26.02 -12.52
N LYS A 126 -24.30 -26.52 -12.90
CA LYS A 126 -25.46 -25.70 -13.31
C LYS A 126 -26.20 -25.07 -12.12
N ASN A 127 -25.90 -25.49 -10.90
CA ASN A 127 -26.58 -24.99 -9.69
C ASN A 127 -26.16 -23.58 -9.26
N ASN A 128 -25.17 -22.96 -9.92
CA ASN A 128 -24.68 -21.60 -9.67
C ASN A 128 -24.32 -21.31 -8.19
N TYR A 129 -23.96 -22.32 -7.40
CA TYR A 129 -23.58 -22.12 -5.99
C TYR A 129 -22.31 -21.27 -5.82
N ILE A 130 -21.47 -21.21 -6.86
CA ILE A 130 -20.13 -20.63 -6.86
C ILE A 130 -19.89 -19.84 -8.17
N SER A 131 -19.16 -18.72 -8.09
CA SER A 131 -18.64 -18.00 -9.27
C SER A 131 -17.47 -18.76 -9.89
N LYS A 132 -17.28 -18.67 -11.22
CA LYS A 132 -16.14 -19.28 -11.94
C LYS A 132 -14.76 -18.92 -11.33
N GLU A 133 -14.66 -17.81 -10.62
CA GLU A 133 -13.44 -17.32 -9.97
C GLU A 133 -12.95 -18.21 -8.81
N ASN A 134 -13.84 -18.85 -8.05
CA ASN A 134 -13.44 -19.72 -6.93
C ASN A 134 -12.81 -21.05 -7.36
N LEU A 135 -13.01 -21.49 -8.61
CA LEU A 135 -12.39 -22.70 -9.16
C LEU A 135 -10.89 -22.54 -9.41
N SER A 136 -10.40 -21.31 -9.48
CA SER A 136 -8.98 -21.01 -9.67
C SER A 136 -8.10 -21.58 -8.54
N ASN A 137 -8.62 -21.65 -7.31
CA ASN A 137 -7.93 -22.24 -6.15
C ASN A 137 -7.65 -23.75 -6.30
N PHE A 138 -8.46 -24.46 -7.10
CA PHE A 138 -8.24 -25.89 -7.39
C PHE A 138 -7.33 -26.11 -8.59
N LYS A 139 -7.22 -25.13 -9.51
CA LYS A 139 -6.34 -25.23 -10.69
C LYS A 139 -4.88 -25.42 -10.29
N SER A 140 -4.40 -24.72 -9.26
CA SER A 140 -3.02 -24.89 -8.77
C SER A 140 -2.70 -26.32 -8.34
N GLN A 141 -3.70 -27.05 -7.82
CA GLN A 141 -3.52 -28.44 -7.38
C GLN A 141 -3.39 -29.41 -8.56
N VAL A 142 -3.87 -29.04 -9.74
CA VAL A 142 -3.65 -29.80 -11.00
C VAL A 142 -2.21 -29.67 -11.49
N TYR A 143 -1.54 -28.58 -11.18
CA TYR A 143 -0.16 -28.30 -11.58
C TYR A 143 0.88 -28.75 -10.55
N ASN A 144 0.45 -29.34 -9.42
CA ASN A 144 1.38 -29.93 -8.45
C ASN A 144 2.22 -31.03 -9.13
N LYS A 145 3.53 -31.05 -8.83
CA LYS A 145 4.49 -31.95 -9.48
C LYS A 145 4.47 -33.38 -8.94
N SER A 146 3.76 -33.67 -7.86
CA SER A 146 3.62 -35.03 -7.32
C SER A 146 3.06 -36.01 -8.35
N ASN A 147 3.48 -37.27 -8.27
CA ASN A 147 2.92 -38.38 -9.05
C ASN A 147 1.42 -38.60 -8.77
N PHE A 148 0.90 -38.07 -7.66
CA PHE A 148 -0.50 -38.21 -7.29
C PHE A 148 -1.42 -37.15 -7.92
N ALA A 149 -0.87 -36.03 -8.41
CA ALA A 149 -1.64 -34.93 -9.01
C ALA A 149 -2.29 -35.32 -10.36
N GLU A 150 -1.77 -36.32 -11.05
CA GLU A 150 -2.36 -36.84 -12.29
C GLU A 150 -3.74 -37.43 -12.06
N THR A 151 -3.99 -38.05 -10.90
CA THR A 151 -5.32 -38.58 -10.55
C THR A 151 -6.37 -37.47 -10.57
N ILE A 152 -6.05 -36.31 -9.98
CA ILE A 152 -6.93 -35.13 -9.99
C ILE A 152 -7.11 -34.61 -11.41
N ARG A 153 -6.02 -34.43 -12.17
CA ARG A 153 -6.08 -33.98 -13.58
C ARG A 153 -6.95 -34.89 -14.45
N SER A 154 -6.83 -36.20 -14.24
CA SER A 154 -7.55 -37.20 -15.03
C SER A 154 -9.06 -37.14 -14.82
N VAL A 155 -9.53 -36.72 -13.64
CA VAL A 155 -10.95 -36.65 -13.26
C VAL A 155 -11.53 -35.25 -13.47
N PHE A 156 -10.82 -34.21 -13.03
CA PHE A 156 -11.33 -32.83 -13.00
C PHE A 156 -10.86 -31.96 -14.17
N GLY A 157 -9.89 -32.41 -14.96
CA GLY A 157 -9.31 -31.61 -16.05
C GLY A 157 -8.67 -30.32 -15.52
N THR A 158 -9.02 -29.18 -16.13
CA THR A 158 -8.57 -27.84 -15.71
C THR A 158 -9.57 -27.12 -14.81
N PHE A 159 -10.60 -27.82 -14.29
CA PHE A 159 -11.72 -27.24 -13.55
C PHE A 159 -12.60 -26.27 -14.38
N ASP A 160 -12.54 -26.37 -15.71
CA ASP A 160 -13.29 -25.51 -16.65
C ASP A 160 -14.45 -26.27 -17.32
N GLY A 161 -15.44 -26.75 -16.57
CA GLY A 161 -16.62 -27.38 -17.19
C GLY A 161 -17.42 -28.31 -16.29
N GLU A 162 -18.10 -29.27 -16.95
CA GLU A 162 -18.78 -30.38 -16.29
C GLU A 162 -17.77 -31.47 -15.86
N PHE A 163 -18.11 -32.23 -14.82
CA PHE A 163 -17.23 -33.24 -14.21
C PHE A 163 -17.79 -34.67 -14.33
N PRO A 164 -18.10 -35.18 -15.55
CA PRO A 164 -18.74 -36.48 -15.72
C PRO A 164 -17.90 -37.64 -15.16
N LYS A 165 -16.57 -37.52 -15.22
CA LYS A 165 -15.67 -38.52 -14.63
C LYS A 165 -15.80 -38.62 -13.12
N LEU A 166 -16.00 -37.50 -12.41
CA LEU A 166 -16.28 -37.53 -10.97
C LEU A 166 -17.57 -38.32 -10.69
N ILE A 167 -18.62 -38.07 -11.48
CA ILE A 167 -19.89 -38.79 -11.36
C ILE A 167 -19.67 -40.29 -11.58
N ASP A 168 -18.86 -40.68 -12.56
CA ASP A 168 -18.55 -42.09 -12.84
C ASP A 168 -17.74 -42.75 -11.71
N GLU A 169 -16.78 -42.05 -11.10
CA GLU A 169 -16.06 -42.56 -9.93
C GLU A 169 -17.01 -42.76 -8.74
N ILE A 170 -17.94 -41.83 -8.50
CA ILE A 170 -18.95 -41.97 -7.44
C ILE A 170 -19.89 -43.15 -7.71
N LYS A 171 -20.31 -43.37 -8.96
CA LYS A 171 -21.15 -44.52 -9.34
C LYS A 171 -20.46 -45.87 -9.11
N LYS A 172 -19.15 -45.95 -9.32
CA LYS A 172 -18.37 -47.19 -9.20
C LYS A 172 -18.00 -47.54 -7.75
N ALA A 173 -17.94 -46.54 -6.88
CA ALA A 173 -17.59 -46.73 -5.48
C ALA A 173 -18.64 -47.56 -4.73
N ASN A 174 -18.21 -48.42 -3.81
CA ASN A 174 -19.10 -49.05 -2.83
C ASN A 174 -18.81 -48.57 -1.40
N LEU A 175 -17.66 -47.94 -1.19
CA LEU A 175 -17.25 -47.28 0.04
C LEU A 175 -16.76 -45.87 -0.28
N ILE A 176 -17.32 -44.86 0.37
CA ILE A 176 -16.96 -43.45 0.22
C ILE A 176 -16.59 -42.89 1.60
N SER A 177 -15.43 -42.25 1.71
CA SER A 177 -15.11 -41.38 2.85
C SER A 177 -15.21 -39.91 2.43
N LEU A 178 -15.70 -39.07 3.33
CA LEU A 178 -15.88 -37.64 3.06
C LEU A 178 -15.53 -36.80 4.29
N SER A 179 -14.47 -36.00 4.20
CA SER A 179 -14.13 -34.96 5.19
C SER A 179 -14.44 -33.57 4.62
N VAL A 180 -15.54 -32.93 5.01
CA VAL A 180 -15.85 -31.57 4.53
C VAL A 180 -16.67 -30.79 5.57
N GLY A 181 -16.41 -29.49 5.65
CA GLY A 181 -17.10 -28.57 6.56
C GLY A 181 -16.15 -27.66 7.35
N PHE A 182 -14.87 -28.00 7.46
CA PHE A 182 -13.89 -27.18 8.17
C PHE A 182 -13.62 -25.84 7.46
N LYS A 183 -13.50 -25.85 6.13
CA LYS A 183 -13.40 -24.62 5.34
C LYS A 183 -14.65 -23.76 5.46
N ASP A 184 -15.84 -24.38 5.39
CA ASP A 184 -17.10 -23.66 5.62
C ASP A 184 -17.11 -22.98 7.00
N PHE A 185 -16.60 -23.66 8.03
CA PHE A 185 -16.48 -23.09 9.38
C PHE A 185 -15.57 -21.86 9.38
N LEU A 186 -14.33 -21.96 8.87
CA LEU A 186 -13.38 -20.85 8.89
C LEU A 186 -13.84 -19.66 8.03
N ASP A 187 -14.45 -19.90 6.86
CA ASP A 187 -14.91 -18.84 5.96
C ASP A 187 -16.07 -18.03 6.53
N ASN A 188 -16.94 -18.66 7.33
CA ASN A 188 -18.08 -17.97 7.91
C ASN A 188 -17.75 -17.36 9.29
N PHE A 189 -16.70 -17.81 9.98
CA PHE A 189 -16.30 -17.29 11.29
C PHE A 189 -14.93 -16.56 11.21
N ASN A 190 -14.92 -15.45 10.47
CA ASN A 190 -13.76 -14.57 10.29
C ASN A 190 -14.04 -13.15 10.83
N SER A 191 -13.08 -12.22 10.68
CA SER A 191 -13.23 -10.83 11.15
C SER A 191 -14.53 -10.17 10.68
N LYS A 192 -14.93 -10.33 9.42
CA LYS A 192 -16.17 -9.75 8.87
C LYS A 192 -17.43 -10.22 9.60
N PHE A 193 -17.46 -11.50 10.01
CA PHE A 193 -18.56 -12.02 10.82
C PHE A 193 -18.68 -11.26 12.14
N PHE A 194 -17.56 -11.07 12.83
CA PHE A 194 -17.53 -10.35 14.09
C PHE A 194 -17.77 -8.83 13.91
N ASP A 195 -17.23 -8.20 12.87
CA ASP A 195 -17.50 -6.79 12.51
C ASP A 195 -19.00 -6.55 12.29
N SER A 196 -19.71 -7.52 11.71
CA SER A 196 -21.17 -7.44 11.52
C SER A 196 -21.96 -7.37 12.84
N LEU A 197 -21.31 -7.62 13.98
CA LEU A 197 -21.89 -7.52 15.32
C LEU A 197 -21.76 -6.11 15.91
N ASN A 198 -20.83 -5.28 15.41
CA ASN A 198 -20.58 -3.90 15.89
C ASN A 198 -21.61 -2.88 15.39
N SER A 199 -22.38 -3.19 14.36
CA SER A 199 -23.36 -2.27 13.78
C SER A 199 -24.60 -2.02 14.65
N VAL A 200 -24.64 -2.57 15.88
CA VAL A 200 -25.79 -2.42 16.78
C VAL A 200 -25.37 -2.09 18.22
N ASN A 201 -25.81 -0.94 18.71
CA ASN A 201 -25.68 -0.52 20.11
C ASN A 201 -26.61 -1.34 21.01
N PHE A 202 -26.26 -2.59 21.27
CA PHE A 202 -26.96 -3.45 22.22
C PHE A 202 -26.27 -3.45 23.59
N GLU A 203 -27.06 -3.64 24.65
CA GLU A 203 -26.57 -4.08 25.96
C GLU A 203 -25.91 -5.46 25.86
N GLU A 204 -24.96 -5.78 26.74
CA GLU A 204 -24.13 -7.00 26.69
C GLU A 204 -24.94 -8.31 26.56
N ASN A 205 -26.02 -8.46 27.34
CA ASN A 205 -26.89 -9.65 27.26
C ASN A 205 -27.57 -9.80 25.89
N LYS A 206 -27.97 -8.69 25.26
CA LYS A 206 -28.56 -8.69 23.92
C LYS A 206 -27.51 -8.93 22.83
N LYS A 207 -26.26 -8.47 23.03
CA LYS A 207 -25.12 -8.79 22.15
C LYS A 207 -24.85 -10.29 22.14
N GLN A 208 -24.79 -10.92 23.32
CA GLN A 208 -24.53 -12.37 23.44
C GLN A 208 -25.66 -13.22 22.81
N ALA A 209 -26.92 -12.82 22.98
CA ALA A 209 -28.05 -13.50 22.35
C ALA A 209 -28.04 -13.37 20.81
N ASN A 210 -27.75 -12.17 20.29
CA ASN A 210 -27.63 -11.92 18.85
C ASN A 210 -26.44 -12.68 18.23
N PHE A 211 -25.30 -12.72 18.94
CA PHE A 211 -24.15 -13.53 18.56
C PHE A 211 -24.53 -15.01 18.44
N LYS A 212 -25.13 -15.60 19.49
CA LYS A 212 -25.61 -16.99 19.47
C LYS A 212 -26.58 -17.25 18.32
N ALA A 213 -27.53 -16.35 18.06
CA ALA A 213 -28.48 -16.48 16.96
C ALA A 213 -27.79 -16.48 15.57
N LYS A 214 -26.84 -15.57 15.35
CA LYS A 214 -26.06 -15.52 14.10
C LYS A 214 -25.17 -16.75 13.93
N VAL A 215 -24.49 -17.20 14.99
CA VAL A 215 -23.70 -18.44 14.97
C VAL A 215 -24.59 -19.63 14.63
N ASN A 216 -25.77 -19.74 15.25
CA ASN A 216 -26.74 -20.80 14.94
C ASN A 216 -27.19 -20.74 13.47
N SER A 217 -27.44 -19.55 12.93
CA SER A 217 -27.78 -19.38 11.52
C SER A 217 -26.67 -19.82 10.58
N VAL A 218 -25.40 -19.57 10.93
CA VAL A 218 -24.25 -20.02 10.15
C VAL A 218 -24.16 -21.54 10.17
N PHE A 219 -24.21 -22.17 11.36
CA PHE A 219 -24.18 -23.63 11.46
C PHE A 219 -25.36 -24.28 10.72
N ALA A 220 -26.58 -23.73 10.82
CA ALA A 220 -27.72 -24.21 10.05
C ALA A 220 -27.46 -24.17 8.53
N LYS A 221 -26.74 -23.16 8.04
CA LYS A 221 -26.33 -23.06 6.62
C LYS A 221 -25.29 -24.13 6.25
N ILE A 222 -24.31 -24.40 7.12
CA ILE A 222 -23.32 -25.47 6.95
C ILE A 222 -24.04 -26.82 6.89
N THR A 223 -24.87 -27.13 7.88
CA THR A 223 -25.69 -28.35 7.97
C THR A 223 -26.58 -28.53 6.74
N LYS A 224 -27.23 -27.47 6.26
CA LYS A 224 -28.07 -27.50 5.05
C LYS A 224 -27.26 -27.87 3.80
N ASN A 225 -26.09 -27.24 3.61
CA ASN A 225 -25.24 -27.54 2.46
C ASN A 225 -24.71 -28.98 2.55
N LEU A 226 -24.26 -29.41 3.72
CA LEU A 226 -23.71 -30.76 3.87
C LEU A 226 -24.77 -31.82 3.60
N ARG A 227 -25.98 -31.63 4.13
CA ARG A 227 -27.14 -32.49 3.81
C ARG A 227 -27.40 -32.55 2.31
N LYS A 228 -27.39 -31.41 1.62
CA LYS A 228 -27.57 -31.37 0.16
C LYS A 228 -26.48 -32.16 -0.56
N LEU A 229 -25.22 -32.00 -0.18
CA LEU A 229 -24.11 -32.75 -0.76
C LEU A 229 -24.32 -34.26 -0.61
N ILE A 230 -24.66 -34.73 0.59
CA ILE A 230 -24.89 -36.17 0.83
C ILE A 230 -26.07 -36.70 0.01
N VAL A 231 -27.16 -35.93 -0.05
CA VAL A 231 -28.32 -36.28 -0.88
C VAL A 231 -27.95 -36.37 -2.36
N ASP A 232 -27.13 -35.44 -2.86
CA ASP A 232 -26.71 -35.46 -4.26
C ASP A 232 -25.75 -36.63 -4.56
N ILE A 233 -24.85 -36.99 -3.64
CA ILE A 233 -24.04 -38.22 -3.74
C ILE A 233 -24.94 -39.48 -3.72
N LYS A 234 -25.92 -39.56 -2.82
CA LYS A 234 -26.85 -40.71 -2.74
C LYS A 234 -27.75 -40.83 -3.98
N LYS A 235 -28.07 -39.72 -4.66
CA LYS A 235 -28.76 -39.76 -5.97
C LYS A 235 -27.89 -40.39 -7.06
N ILE A 236 -26.59 -40.11 -7.05
CA ILE A 236 -25.64 -40.68 -8.00
C ILE A 236 -25.41 -42.17 -7.68
N ASN A 237 -25.26 -42.51 -6.40
CA ASN A 237 -25.04 -43.87 -5.95
C ASN A 237 -25.78 -44.17 -4.62
N PRO A 238 -26.99 -44.75 -4.67
CA PRO A 238 -27.77 -45.05 -3.47
C PRO A 238 -27.23 -46.25 -2.67
N LYS A 239 -26.37 -47.08 -3.28
CA LYS A 239 -25.87 -48.32 -2.68
C LYS A 239 -24.60 -48.12 -1.86
N ALA A 240 -23.79 -47.10 -2.19
CA ALA A 240 -22.55 -46.82 -1.48
C ALA A 240 -22.73 -46.69 0.04
N TYR A 241 -21.75 -47.19 0.78
CA TYR A 241 -21.53 -46.86 2.18
C TYR A 241 -20.78 -45.53 2.25
N ILE A 242 -21.41 -44.50 2.78
CA ILE A 242 -20.82 -43.16 2.92
C ILE A 242 -20.44 -42.95 4.39
N ASN A 243 -19.20 -42.54 4.63
CA ASN A 243 -18.63 -42.31 5.95
C ASN A 243 -18.16 -40.85 6.05
N LEU A 244 -18.87 -40.04 6.84
CA LEU A 244 -18.47 -38.67 7.16
C LEU A 244 -17.39 -38.70 8.23
N ILE A 245 -16.24 -38.11 7.94
CA ILE A 245 -15.08 -38.14 8.82
C ILE A 245 -15.04 -36.83 9.62
N GLY A 246 -15.11 -36.93 10.95
CA GLY A 246 -14.99 -35.79 11.86
C GLY A 246 -13.56 -35.25 11.96
N TYR A 247 -13.44 -34.01 12.41
CA TYR A 247 -12.16 -33.33 12.64
C TYR A 247 -11.68 -33.50 14.08
N HIS A 248 -10.40 -33.28 14.37
CA HIS A 248 -9.93 -33.30 15.75
C HIS A 248 -10.60 -32.16 16.55
N PRO A 249 -11.31 -32.46 17.65
CA PRO A 249 -12.20 -31.49 18.31
C PRO A 249 -11.43 -30.38 19.02
N ASP A 250 -10.25 -30.69 19.55
CA ASP A 250 -9.39 -29.73 20.25
C ASP A 250 -8.40 -29.10 19.27
N GLN A 251 -8.69 -27.85 18.90
CA GLN A 251 -7.87 -27.05 17.99
C GLN A 251 -7.52 -25.73 18.67
N PRO A 252 -6.62 -25.71 19.67
CA PRO A 252 -6.34 -24.53 20.47
C PRO A 252 -5.90 -23.33 19.63
N LYS A 253 -5.22 -23.56 18.49
CA LYS A 253 -4.89 -22.48 17.54
C LYS A 253 -6.12 -21.77 16.98
N ILE A 254 -7.12 -22.53 16.56
CA ILE A 254 -8.37 -22.01 16.01
C ILE A 254 -9.27 -21.48 17.11
N ARG A 255 -9.38 -22.21 18.23
CA ARG A 255 -10.18 -21.77 19.37
C ARG A 255 -9.71 -20.40 19.86
N LYS A 256 -8.41 -20.23 20.04
CA LYS A 256 -7.91 -18.96 20.53
C LYS A 256 -8.02 -17.83 19.52
N PHE A 257 -7.80 -18.08 18.22
CA PHE A 257 -8.12 -17.10 17.18
C PHE A 257 -9.57 -16.60 17.27
N LEU A 258 -10.52 -17.51 17.49
CA LEU A 258 -11.93 -17.15 17.67
C LEU A 258 -12.17 -16.44 19.00
N ASP A 259 -11.52 -16.86 20.09
CA ASP A 259 -11.62 -16.21 21.40
C ASP A 259 -11.08 -14.78 21.35
N ASP A 260 -9.96 -14.54 20.69
CA ASP A 260 -9.36 -13.21 20.55
C ASP A 260 -10.21 -12.32 19.63
N LEU A 261 -10.76 -12.89 18.56
CA LEU A 261 -11.79 -12.21 17.79
C LEU A 261 -12.98 -11.85 18.67
N ALA A 262 -13.54 -12.77 19.46
CA ALA A 262 -14.70 -12.54 20.30
C ALA A 262 -14.47 -11.53 21.43
N LYS A 263 -13.30 -11.56 22.09
CA LYS A 263 -12.90 -10.60 23.14
C LYS A 263 -12.93 -9.16 22.65
N ASN A 264 -12.52 -8.91 21.40
CA ASN A 264 -12.59 -7.58 20.79
C ASN A 264 -14.02 -7.00 20.72
N TYR A 265 -15.04 -7.84 20.90
CA TYR A 265 -16.46 -7.46 20.85
C TYR A 265 -17.19 -7.70 22.17
N LEU A 266 -16.46 -8.00 23.26
CA LEU A 266 -17.02 -8.32 24.58
C LEU A 266 -17.98 -9.53 24.53
N LEU A 267 -17.62 -10.54 23.74
CA LEU A 267 -18.39 -11.79 23.59
C LEU A 267 -17.68 -12.93 24.31
N ASP A 268 -18.47 -13.77 24.98
CA ASP A 268 -17.97 -14.96 25.65
C ASP A 268 -18.14 -16.20 24.76
N LEU A 269 -17.07 -16.96 24.54
CA LEU A 269 -17.10 -18.19 23.75
C LEU A 269 -17.04 -19.41 24.66
N ASN A 270 -17.89 -20.39 24.35
CA ASN A 270 -17.79 -21.73 24.92
C ASN A 270 -17.87 -22.78 23.81
N ASP A 271 -17.49 -24.02 24.14
CA ASP A 271 -17.44 -25.14 23.19
C ASP A 271 -18.81 -25.47 22.59
N GLN A 272 -19.89 -25.15 23.29
CA GLN A 272 -21.26 -25.34 22.82
C GLN A 272 -21.72 -24.24 21.86
N THR A 273 -21.04 -23.10 21.84
CA THR A 273 -21.40 -21.96 20.99
C THR A 273 -20.57 -21.95 19.73
N LEU A 274 -19.23 -21.95 19.81
CA LEU A 274 -18.39 -21.83 18.62
C LEU A 274 -17.10 -22.64 18.78
N SER A 275 -17.07 -23.83 18.18
CA SER A 275 -15.93 -24.76 18.26
C SER A 275 -15.94 -25.76 17.10
N ILE A 276 -14.83 -26.48 16.92
CA ILE A 276 -14.75 -27.63 16.01
C ILE A 276 -15.52 -28.83 16.58
N GLU A 277 -15.59 -28.99 17.90
CA GLU A 277 -16.46 -30.00 18.52
C GLU A 277 -17.94 -29.79 18.14
N ARG A 278 -18.40 -28.53 18.16
CA ARG A 278 -19.75 -28.18 17.68
C ARG A 278 -19.92 -28.50 16.20
N LEU A 279 -18.92 -28.20 15.37
CA LEU A 279 -18.95 -28.57 13.94
C LEU A 279 -19.11 -30.09 13.77
N ASN A 280 -18.35 -30.91 14.51
CA ASN A 280 -18.48 -32.36 14.47
C ASN A 280 -19.88 -32.84 14.87
N LYS A 281 -20.50 -32.25 15.90
CA LYS A 281 -21.89 -32.56 16.29
C LYS A 281 -22.88 -32.21 15.18
N GLU A 282 -22.66 -31.13 14.43
CA GLU A 282 -23.50 -30.80 13.28
C GLU A 282 -23.30 -31.78 12.10
N ILE A 283 -22.07 -32.24 11.86
CA ILE A 283 -21.77 -33.29 10.87
C ILE A 283 -22.45 -34.62 11.25
N GLU A 284 -22.36 -35.02 12.52
CA GLU A 284 -23.01 -36.21 13.08
C GLU A 284 -24.53 -36.17 12.88
N LYS A 285 -25.19 -35.05 13.21
CA LYS A 285 -26.63 -34.86 12.94
C LYS A 285 -26.97 -34.96 11.45
N VAL A 286 -26.10 -34.46 10.56
CA VAL A 286 -26.33 -34.64 9.12
C VAL A 286 -26.25 -36.12 8.75
N ALA A 287 -25.26 -36.85 9.29
CA ALA A 287 -25.09 -38.28 9.05
C ALA A 287 -26.35 -39.07 9.45
N GLU A 288 -26.84 -38.84 10.67
CA GLU A 288 -28.09 -39.43 11.18
C GLU A 288 -29.27 -39.10 10.28
N SER A 289 -29.48 -37.81 9.96
CA SER A 289 -30.63 -37.37 9.17
C SER A 289 -30.58 -37.78 7.69
N THR A 290 -29.43 -38.25 7.20
CA THR A 290 -29.25 -38.70 5.81
C THR A 290 -28.99 -40.19 5.69
N ASP A 291 -29.06 -40.94 6.80
CA ASP A 291 -28.80 -42.38 6.84
C ASP A 291 -27.45 -42.74 6.19
N VAL A 292 -26.39 -42.11 6.72
CA VAL A 292 -24.98 -42.40 6.42
C VAL A 292 -24.20 -42.45 7.74
N ASN A 293 -22.99 -42.99 7.71
CA ASN A 293 -22.20 -43.15 8.93
C ASN A 293 -21.39 -41.90 9.27
N PHE A 294 -21.21 -41.61 10.56
CA PHE A 294 -20.25 -40.62 11.06
C PHE A 294 -19.13 -41.34 11.81
N VAL A 295 -17.89 -40.98 11.52
CA VAL A 295 -16.72 -41.56 12.17
C VAL A 295 -15.85 -40.45 12.73
N ASN A 296 -15.61 -40.46 14.03
CA ASN A 296 -14.66 -39.57 14.70
C ASN A 296 -13.34 -40.30 15.00
N PRO A 297 -12.31 -40.20 14.14
CA PRO A 297 -11.06 -40.95 14.34
C PRO A 297 -10.19 -40.40 15.50
N PHE A 298 -10.63 -39.36 16.21
CA PHE A 298 -9.83 -38.60 17.18
C PHE A 298 -10.19 -38.82 18.65
N ALA A 299 -11.02 -39.80 18.99
CA ALA A 299 -11.59 -39.97 20.34
C ALA A 299 -10.61 -40.34 21.48
N HIS A 300 -9.30 -40.47 21.24
CA HIS A 300 -8.32 -40.98 22.21
C HIS A 300 -7.42 -39.91 22.84
N LYS A 301 -7.16 -39.97 24.17
CA LYS A 301 -6.30 -39.00 24.89
C LYS A 301 -4.89 -38.82 24.31
N LYS A 302 -4.32 -39.86 23.71
CA LYS A 302 -2.98 -39.85 23.07
C LYS A 302 -2.78 -38.79 21.99
N TRP A 303 -3.85 -38.33 21.33
CA TRP A 303 -3.73 -37.22 20.37
C TRP A 303 -3.23 -35.94 21.04
N HIS A 304 -3.53 -35.75 22.34
CA HIS A 304 -3.03 -34.64 23.15
C HIS A 304 -1.62 -34.89 23.70
N GLU A 305 -1.30 -36.13 24.10
CA GLU A 305 -0.01 -36.48 24.73
C GLU A 305 1.18 -36.44 23.75
N ASN A 306 0.97 -36.74 22.46
CA ASN A 306 2.03 -36.79 21.44
C ASN A 306 1.67 -35.95 20.21
N ARG A 307 1.30 -34.70 20.43
CA ARG A 307 0.71 -33.85 19.39
C ARG A 307 1.64 -33.62 18.19
N ASP A 308 2.93 -33.42 18.43
CA ASP A 308 3.93 -33.15 17.39
C ASP A 308 4.22 -34.37 16.48
N LEU A 309 3.95 -35.58 16.98
CA LEU A 309 4.05 -36.80 16.18
C LEU A 309 2.90 -36.87 15.16
N PHE A 310 1.72 -36.38 15.52
CA PHE A 310 0.51 -36.57 14.75
C PHE A 310 0.11 -35.38 13.90
N PHE A 311 0.45 -34.16 14.32
CA PHE A 311 0.08 -32.92 13.64
C PHE A 311 1.28 -32.07 13.27
N ASP A 312 1.16 -31.29 12.20
CA ASP A 312 2.23 -30.42 11.73
C ASP A 312 2.62 -29.35 12.78
N ALA A 313 3.90 -28.98 12.87
CA ALA A 313 4.37 -28.01 13.86
C ALA A 313 3.83 -26.58 13.62
N GLN A 314 3.53 -26.21 12.37
CA GLN A 314 3.22 -24.83 11.99
C GLN A 314 1.79 -24.42 12.38
N MET A 315 0.81 -25.23 12.03
CA MET A 315 -0.63 -25.01 12.15
C MET A 315 -1.27 -25.94 13.20
N ASN A 316 -0.63 -27.07 13.52
CA ASN A 316 -1.02 -27.98 14.59
C ASN A 316 -2.49 -28.48 14.51
N PHE A 317 -2.99 -28.60 13.29
CA PHE A 317 -4.31 -29.16 12.99
C PHE A 317 -4.30 -30.10 11.78
N ARG A 318 -3.26 -30.08 10.93
CA ARG A 318 -3.16 -31.01 9.80
C ARG A 318 -2.40 -32.27 10.20
N PRO A 319 -2.92 -33.47 9.93
CA PRO A 319 -2.21 -34.69 10.28
C PRO A 319 -0.92 -34.84 9.47
N GLN A 320 0.19 -35.16 10.15
CA GLN A 320 1.40 -35.67 9.50
C GLN A 320 1.21 -37.12 9.06
N ILE A 321 2.24 -37.74 8.49
CA ILE A 321 2.20 -39.14 8.01
C ILE A 321 1.73 -40.09 9.12
N LYS A 322 2.28 -39.97 10.34
CA LYS A 322 1.86 -40.80 11.49
C LYS A 322 0.42 -40.49 11.94
N GLY A 323 0.00 -39.24 11.89
CA GLY A 323 -1.39 -38.85 12.15
C GLY A 323 -2.36 -39.46 11.13
N ASN A 324 -2.03 -39.41 9.84
CA ASN A 324 -2.79 -40.07 8.77
C ASN A 324 -2.87 -41.59 8.97
N LYS A 325 -1.76 -42.22 9.36
CA LYS A 325 -1.69 -43.65 9.69
C LYS A 325 -2.61 -44.01 10.88
N GLN A 326 -2.64 -43.18 11.92
CA GLN A 326 -3.52 -43.36 13.08
C GLN A 326 -5.00 -43.18 12.73
N ILE A 327 -5.35 -42.16 11.93
CA ILE A 327 -6.72 -41.97 11.44
C ILE A 327 -7.17 -43.22 10.68
N ALA A 328 -6.33 -43.73 9.78
CA ALA A 328 -6.62 -44.92 8.99
C ALA A 328 -6.80 -46.17 9.84
N GLN A 329 -5.94 -46.37 10.86
CA GLN A 329 -6.04 -47.51 11.79
C GLN A 329 -7.36 -47.44 12.57
N ASN A 330 -7.72 -46.27 13.07
CA ASN A 330 -8.98 -46.08 13.80
C ASN A 330 -10.20 -46.30 12.89
N LEU A 331 -10.15 -45.77 11.66
CA LEU A 331 -11.21 -45.94 10.67
C LEU A 331 -11.41 -47.40 10.27
N ILE A 332 -10.33 -48.14 9.96
CA ILE A 332 -10.47 -49.54 9.53
C ILE A 332 -10.98 -50.43 10.66
N LEU A 333 -10.51 -50.23 11.89
CA LEU A 333 -11.03 -50.97 13.05
C LEU A 333 -12.52 -50.68 13.25
N SER A 334 -12.96 -49.43 13.06
CA SER A 334 -14.38 -49.03 13.20
C SER A 334 -15.28 -49.70 12.18
N LEU A 335 -14.81 -49.90 10.96
CA LEU A 335 -15.64 -50.42 9.86
C LEU A 335 -15.59 -51.95 9.73
N THR A 336 -14.62 -52.62 10.36
CA THR A 336 -14.35 -54.06 10.16
C THR A 336 -14.60 -54.94 11.39
N LEU A 337 -14.39 -54.43 12.60
CA LEU A 337 -14.52 -55.24 13.81
C LEU A 337 -15.98 -55.60 14.09
N GLU A 338 -16.20 -56.86 14.46
CA GLU A 338 -17.50 -57.33 14.92
C GLU A 338 -17.81 -56.78 16.32
N PRO A 339 -19.07 -56.38 16.58
CA PRO A 339 -19.49 -55.93 17.90
C PRO A 339 -19.33 -57.07 18.91
N ASN A 340 -18.60 -56.83 20.00
CA ASN A 340 -18.36 -57.87 21.01
C ASN A 340 -19.63 -58.08 21.85
N THR A 341 -20.41 -59.13 21.55
CA THR A 341 -21.67 -59.47 22.25
C THR A 341 -21.45 -60.23 23.56
N SER A 342 -20.21 -60.61 23.89
CA SER A 342 -19.88 -61.46 25.04
C SER A 342 -19.65 -60.64 26.34
N LYS A 343 -20.56 -60.78 27.31
CA LYS A 343 -20.37 -60.38 28.73
C LYS A 343 -19.42 -61.34 29.48
N SER A 344 -18.21 -61.57 28.98
CA SER A 344 -17.22 -62.41 29.66
C SER A 344 -16.32 -61.57 30.58
N SER A 345 -16.28 -61.93 31.86
CA SER A 345 -15.72 -61.17 32.99
C SER A 345 -14.24 -61.43 33.30
N LYS A 346 -13.46 -62.06 32.40
CA LYS A 346 -12.02 -62.25 32.61
C LYS A 346 -11.19 -61.32 31.72
N LYS A 347 -10.61 -60.27 32.32
CA LYS A 347 -9.66 -59.36 31.66
C LYS A 347 -8.28 -60.03 31.56
N THR A 348 -7.95 -60.64 30.43
CA THR A 348 -6.56 -60.88 30.03
C THR A 348 -6.03 -59.66 29.26
N GLU A 349 -4.72 -59.47 29.14
CA GLU A 349 -4.13 -58.39 28.32
C GLU A 349 -4.52 -58.50 26.83
N GLN A 350 -4.86 -59.70 26.35
CA GLN A 350 -5.51 -59.90 25.04
C GLN A 350 -6.98 -59.44 25.00
N ASN A 351 -7.65 -59.29 26.15
CA ASN A 351 -8.96 -58.65 26.27
C ASN A 351 -8.87 -57.13 26.48
N GLN A 352 -7.66 -56.57 26.48
CA GLN A 352 -7.40 -55.17 26.16
C GLN A 352 -7.25 -54.99 24.64
N ILE A 353 -8.06 -55.68 23.83
CA ILE A 353 -8.44 -55.11 22.54
C ILE A 353 -9.13 -53.80 22.90
N ILE A 354 -8.30 -52.77 22.90
CA ILE A 354 -8.51 -51.42 23.36
C ILE A 354 -9.93 -51.04 22.98
N LYS A 355 -10.77 -50.78 23.99
CA LYS A 355 -12.02 -50.06 23.82
C LYS A 355 -11.70 -48.82 23.00
N THR A 356 -11.95 -48.90 21.71
CA THR A 356 -12.00 -47.74 20.84
C THR A 356 -13.26 -47.02 21.30
N ASP A 357 -13.08 -45.91 22.03
CA ASP A 357 -14.18 -45.14 22.63
C ASP A 357 -14.99 -44.41 21.54
N PHE A 358 -15.75 -45.16 20.76
CA PHE A 358 -16.89 -44.69 19.99
C PHE A 358 -18.15 -45.01 20.81
N SER A 359 -18.85 -44.00 21.35
CA SER A 359 -20.24 -44.13 21.84
C SER A 359 -21.17 -43.64 20.72
N VAL A 360 -22.31 -44.24 20.33
CA VAL A 360 -23.35 -44.99 21.04
C VAL A 360 -23.84 -46.14 20.12
N ASP A 361 -23.84 -47.39 20.59
CA ASP A 361 -24.30 -48.63 19.92
C ASP A 361 -23.35 -49.30 18.88
N PRO A 362 -22.50 -50.26 19.33
CA PRO A 362 -21.61 -51.06 18.49
C PRO A 362 -22.27 -51.83 17.34
N SER A 363 -23.58 -52.09 17.39
CA SER A 363 -24.25 -53.08 16.52
C SER A 363 -24.57 -52.61 15.07
N GLU A 364 -24.25 -51.35 14.74
CA GLU A 364 -24.51 -50.72 13.44
C GLU A 364 -23.25 -50.32 12.63
N PHE A 365 -22.03 -50.46 13.16
CA PHE A 365 -20.80 -49.91 12.53
C PHE A 365 -20.09 -50.81 11.52
N GLN A 366 -20.24 -52.14 11.63
CA GLN A 366 -19.54 -53.04 10.72
C GLN A 366 -20.13 -52.90 9.31
N GLN A 367 -19.31 -52.43 8.38
CA GLN A 367 -19.67 -52.27 6.96
C GLN A 367 -18.85 -53.20 6.07
N ILE A 368 -17.70 -53.69 6.57
CA ILE A 368 -16.72 -54.43 5.81
C ILE A 368 -16.37 -55.71 6.58
N TYR A 369 -16.22 -56.82 5.88
CA TYR A 369 -15.73 -58.06 6.44
C TYR A 369 -14.39 -58.42 5.80
N LEU A 370 -13.30 -58.31 6.54
CA LEU A 370 -11.93 -58.65 6.11
C LEU A 370 -11.36 -59.89 6.81
N GLY A 371 -12.06 -60.45 7.79
CA GLY A 371 -11.59 -61.56 8.61
C GLY A 371 -12.13 -61.48 10.04
N SER A 372 -11.72 -62.41 10.89
CA SER A 372 -12.05 -62.37 12.32
C SER A 372 -11.38 -61.17 13.00
N ASN A 373 -11.92 -60.72 14.14
CA ASN A 373 -11.32 -59.66 14.94
C ASN A 373 -9.84 -59.95 15.26
N SER A 374 -9.48 -61.20 15.55
CA SER A 374 -8.09 -61.59 15.80
C SER A 374 -7.18 -61.41 14.59
N GLN A 375 -7.63 -61.79 13.38
CA GLN A 375 -6.87 -61.61 12.13
C GLN A 375 -6.64 -60.14 11.80
N ILE A 376 -7.67 -59.30 11.99
CA ILE A 376 -7.58 -57.86 11.78
C ILE A 376 -6.55 -57.24 12.73
N LEU A 377 -6.61 -57.59 14.01
CA LEU A 377 -5.73 -57.03 15.03
C LEU A 377 -4.29 -57.50 14.90
N GLU A 378 -4.06 -58.75 14.53
CA GLU A 378 -2.71 -59.28 14.26
C GLU A 378 -2.00 -58.44 13.19
N LYS A 379 -2.72 -58.00 12.16
CA LYS A 379 -2.18 -57.20 11.05
C LYS A 379 -2.02 -55.71 11.36
N LEU A 380 -2.71 -55.22 12.41
CA LEU A 380 -2.72 -53.81 12.79
C LEU A 380 -2.02 -53.54 14.12
N THR A 381 -1.38 -54.53 14.73
CA THR A 381 -0.59 -54.42 15.96
C THR A 381 0.87 -54.78 15.71
N LEU A 382 1.78 -54.22 16.51
CA LEU A 382 3.19 -54.60 16.54
C LEU A 382 3.56 -54.95 17.98
N ASN A 383 4.06 -56.16 18.22
CA ASN A 383 4.26 -56.73 19.57
C ASN A 383 2.98 -56.63 20.43
N GLY A 384 1.82 -56.90 19.82
CA GLY A 384 0.52 -56.81 20.49
C GLY A 384 -0.02 -55.39 20.75
N SER A 385 0.70 -54.33 20.33
CA SER A 385 0.31 -52.94 20.57
C SER A 385 -0.09 -52.22 19.28
N LEU A 386 -1.30 -51.64 19.27
CA LEU A 386 -1.76 -50.75 18.20
C LEU A 386 -0.88 -49.50 18.10
N ALA A 387 -0.39 -48.99 19.24
CA ALA A 387 0.45 -47.79 19.27
C ALA A 387 1.84 -48.03 18.69
N ASN A 388 2.44 -49.20 18.96
CA ASN A 388 3.74 -49.56 18.40
C ASN A 388 3.67 -49.67 16.88
N PHE A 389 2.55 -50.18 16.35
CA PHE A 389 2.32 -50.25 14.90
C PHE A 389 2.32 -48.87 14.24
N ILE A 390 1.74 -47.86 14.89
CA ILE A 390 1.72 -46.48 14.39
C ILE A 390 3.11 -45.87 14.42
N ASN A 391 3.82 -46.00 15.55
CA ASN A 391 5.15 -45.42 15.72
C ASN A 391 6.20 -46.05 14.79
N ALA A 392 6.09 -47.34 14.50
CA ALA A 392 7.00 -48.02 13.58
C ALA A 392 6.88 -47.47 12.15
N ASN A 393 8.01 -47.37 11.45
CA ASN A 393 8.04 -47.10 10.01
C ASN A 393 7.68 -48.38 9.25
N SER A 394 6.90 -48.25 8.18
CA SER A 394 6.52 -49.34 7.30
C SER A 394 7.12 -49.15 5.91
N ASN A 395 7.34 -50.27 5.20
CA ASN A 395 7.76 -50.24 3.80
C ASN A 395 6.79 -49.45 2.91
N PHE A 396 5.50 -49.44 3.25
CA PHE A 396 4.49 -48.63 2.57
C PHE A 396 4.74 -47.12 2.74
N GLU A 397 5.06 -46.68 3.96
CA GLU A 397 5.43 -45.28 4.25
C GLU A 397 6.66 -44.88 3.43
N GLU A 398 7.73 -45.68 3.51
CA GLU A 398 8.98 -45.36 2.81
C GLU A 398 8.81 -45.35 1.30
N LYS A 399 8.10 -46.33 0.73
CA LYS A 399 7.82 -46.38 -0.72
C LYS A 399 6.98 -45.18 -1.16
N SER A 400 5.93 -44.83 -0.41
CA SER A 400 5.05 -43.71 -0.73
C SER A 400 5.77 -42.36 -0.62
N ILE A 401 6.64 -42.18 0.37
CA ILE A 401 7.51 -41.00 0.50
C ILE A 401 8.48 -40.92 -0.68
N ARG A 402 9.13 -42.02 -1.08
CA ARG A 402 9.97 -42.00 -2.29
C ARG A 402 9.17 -41.65 -3.55
N GLN A 403 7.93 -42.14 -3.67
CA GLN A 403 7.05 -41.82 -4.80
C GLN A 403 6.55 -40.37 -4.84
N LEU A 404 6.44 -39.71 -3.68
CA LEU A 404 6.15 -38.28 -3.57
C LEU A 404 7.24 -37.41 -4.22
N HIS A 405 8.50 -37.84 -4.13
CA HIS A 405 9.67 -37.06 -4.53
C HIS A 405 10.24 -37.43 -5.92
N THR A 406 9.66 -38.39 -6.65
CA THR A 406 10.27 -39.03 -7.85
C THR A 406 9.77 -38.52 -9.21
N LYS A 407 9.48 -37.22 -9.36
CA LYS A 407 9.58 -36.66 -10.72
C LYS A 407 11.04 -36.34 -11.06
N PRO A 408 11.52 -36.73 -12.26
CA PRO A 408 12.90 -36.53 -12.66
C PRO A 408 13.30 -35.05 -12.69
N GLU A 409 14.60 -34.83 -12.62
CA GLU A 409 15.37 -33.58 -12.77
C GLU A 409 15.12 -32.79 -14.08
N ASP A 410 14.10 -33.11 -14.87
CA ASP A 410 13.79 -32.45 -16.15
C ASP A 410 13.21 -31.03 -15.99
N GLU A 411 13.03 -30.54 -14.76
CA GLU A 411 12.55 -29.19 -14.48
C GLU A 411 13.54 -28.32 -13.68
N LYS A 412 14.78 -28.23 -14.17
CA LYS A 412 15.52 -26.93 -14.11
C LYS A 412 14.80 -25.78 -14.86
N ASN A 413 13.59 -26.03 -15.36
CA ASN A 413 12.86 -25.18 -16.28
C ASN A 413 11.56 -24.57 -15.73
N SER A 414 11.14 -24.85 -14.48
CA SER A 414 10.08 -24.06 -13.83
C SER A 414 10.69 -22.80 -13.20
N SER A 415 10.13 -21.63 -13.51
CA SER A 415 10.53 -20.36 -12.88
C SER A 415 10.40 -20.49 -11.35
N TYR A 416 11.51 -20.25 -10.63
CA TYR A 416 11.52 -20.20 -9.16
C TYR A 416 10.42 -19.25 -8.64
N SER A 417 10.22 -18.12 -9.33
CA SER A 417 9.19 -17.14 -9.00
C SER A 417 7.75 -17.70 -9.07
N GLY A 418 7.46 -18.61 -10.00
CA GLY A 418 6.16 -19.29 -10.08
C GLY A 418 5.88 -20.17 -8.85
N SER A 419 6.89 -20.91 -8.37
CA SER A 419 6.77 -21.71 -7.14
C SER A 419 6.59 -20.85 -5.89
N VAL A 420 7.14 -19.64 -5.90
CA VAL A 420 7.01 -18.64 -4.86
C VAL A 420 5.57 -18.10 -4.81
N LEU A 421 4.96 -17.80 -5.96
CA LEU A 421 3.58 -17.34 -6.02
C LEU A 421 2.63 -18.35 -5.38
N GLU A 422 2.83 -19.65 -5.64
CA GLU A 422 2.04 -20.72 -5.02
C GLU A 422 2.16 -20.70 -3.49
N LYS A 423 3.38 -20.56 -2.96
CA LYS A 423 3.62 -20.49 -1.51
C LYS A 423 2.97 -19.26 -0.88
N ILE A 424 3.11 -18.08 -1.48
CA ILE A 424 2.51 -16.83 -0.96
C ILE A 424 0.99 -16.88 -1.06
N THR A 425 0.45 -17.41 -2.17
CA THR A 425 -1.00 -17.58 -2.34
C THR A 425 -1.54 -18.55 -1.30
N GLY A 426 -0.84 -19.66 -1.05
CA GLY A 426 -1.19 -20.61 0.00
C GLY A 426 -1.12 -20.01 1.40
N PHE A 427 -0.16 -19.12 1.67
CA PHE A 427 -0.04 -18.40 2.94
C PHE A 427 -1.14 -17.35 3.14
N LEU A 428 -1.47 -16.58 2.10
CA LEU A 428 -2.46 -15.50 2.16
C LEU A 428 -3.89 -15.95 1.86
N GLY A 429 -4.09 -17.22 1.53
CA GLY A 429 -5.40 -17.87 1.41
C GLY A 429 -6.26 -17.42 0.22
N SER A 430 -5.74 -16.58 -0.69
CA SER A 430 -6.49 -16.11 -1.85
C SER A 430 -5.61 -15.45 -2.91
N GLN A 431 -5.89 -15.72 -4.20
CA GLN A 431 -5.32 -14.95 -5.32
C GLN A 431 -5.86 -13.51 -5.40
N GLU A 432 -6.98 -13.21 -4.74
CA GLU A 432 -7.60 -11.88 -4.72
C GLU A 432 -6.96 -10.95 -3.68
N ASN A 433 -6.08 -11.47 -2.82
CA ASN A 433 -5.31 -10.63 -1.91
C ASN A 433 -4.48 -9.63 -2.73
N GLN A 434 -4.55 -8.34 -2.38
CA GLN A 434 -3.86 -7.27 -3.12
C GLN A 434 -2.36 -7.53 -3.26
N PHE A 435 -1.70 -8.06 -2.22
CA PHE A 435 -0.29 -8.42 -2.25
C PHE A 435 -0.01 -9.60 -3.20
N VAL A 436 -0.87 -10.61 -3.22
CA VAL A 436 -0.77 -11.74 -4.16
C VAL A 436 -0.95 -11.27 -5.60
N ARG A 437 -1.90 -10.37 -5.85
CA ARG A 437 -2.12 -9.77 -7.18
C ARG A 437 -0.90 -9.02 -7.68
N ILE A 438 -0.26 -8.22 -6.82
CA ILE A 438 0.97 -7.49 -7.16
C ILE A 438 2.06 -8.46 -7.56
N ILE A 439 2.32 -9.49 -6.74
CA ILE A 439 3.37 -10.47 -7.01
C ILE A 439 3.06 -11.27 -8.28
N LYS A 440 1.79 -11.64 -8.48
CA LYS A 440 1.34 -12.31 -9.71
C LYS A 440 1.65 -11.48 -10.95
N GLN A 441 1.33 -10.18 -10.96
CA GLN A 441 1.62 -9.30 -12.11
C GLN A 441 3.13 -9.19 -12.39
N LEU A 442 3.95 -9.11 -11.34
CA LEU A 442 5.42 -9.10 -11.49
C LEU A 442 5.93 -10.41 -12.10
N ILE A 443 5.39 -11.55 -11.70
CA ILE A 443 5.75 -12.86 -12.23
C ILE A 443 5.22 -13.06 -13.65
N GLU A 444 4.02 -12.60 -13.96
CA GLU A 444 3.50 -12.63 -15.34
C GLU A 444 4.38 -11.80 -16.28
N THR A 445 4.95 -10.69 -15.78
CA THR A 445 5.78 -9.82 -16.60
C THR A 445 7.22 -10.31 -16.72
N PHE A 446 7.88 -10.63 -15.61
CA PHE A 446 9.31 -10.98 -15.59
C PHE A 446 9.57 -12.48 -15.45
N GLY A 447 8.57 -13.27 -15.09
CA GLY A 447 8.65 -14.73 -15.03
C GLY A 447 8.46 -15.41 -16.39
N ASP A 448 8.17 -14.66 -17.47
CA ASP A 448 8.26 -15.17 -18.85
C ASP A 448 9.73 -15.30 -19.27
N LYS A 449 10.13 -16.49 -19.74
CA LYS A 449 11.48 -16.78 -20.25
C LYS A 449 11.89 -15.89 -21.43
N ASN A 450 10.91 -15.36 -22.18
CA ASN A 450 11.17 -14.44 -23.29
C ASN A 450 11.50 -13.02 -22.80
N ASN A 451 11.25 -12.70 -21.53
CA ASN A 451 11.60 -11.41 -20.97
C ASN A 451 13.13 -11.33 -20.77
N PRO A 452 13.80 -10.26 -21.25
CA PRO A 452 15.25 -10.11 -21.09
C PRO A 452 15.71 -10.05 -19.62
N ASN A 453 14.82 -9.74 -18.68
CA ASN A 453 15.09 -9.70 -17.25
C ASN A 453 14.72 -11.01 -16.52
N PHE A 454 14.29 -12.06 -17.21
CA PHE A 454 13.83 -13.32 -16.60
C PHE A 454 14.84 -13.93 -15.63
N THR A 455 16.09 -14.07 -16.08
CA THR A 455 17.14 -14.70 -15.28
C THR A 455 17.43 -13.86 -14.03
N ALA A 456 17.57 -12.55 -14.17
CA ALA A 456 17.80 -11.65 -13.05
C ALA A 456 16.65 -11.68 -12.05
N PHE A 457 15.41 -11.64 -12.54
CA PHE A 457 14.21 -11.68 -11.71
C PHE A 457 14.13 -12.96 -10.89
N ASN A 458 14.31 -14.12 -11.51
CA ASN A 458 14.24 -15.40 -10.79
C ASN A 458 15.31 -15.53 -9.69
N ASN A 459 16.56 -15.15 -9.99
CA ASN A 459 17.65 -15.27 -9.02
C ASN A 459 17.52 -14.26 -7.87
N ILE A 460 17.02 -13.05 -8.14
CA ILE A 460 16.77 -12.05 -7.09
C ILE A 460 15.56 -12.46 -6.23
N VAL A 461 14.48 -12.97 -6.82
CA VAL A 461 13.36 -13.55 -6.07
C VAL A 461 13.85 -14.72 -5.20
N GLU A 462 14.71 -15.59 -5.72
CA GLU A 462 15.32 -16.65 -4.93
C GLU A 462 16.15 -16.13 -3.76
N THR A 463 16.92 -15.07 -3.98
CA THR A 463 17.68 -14.40 -2.93
C THR A 463 16.75 -13.84 -1.84
N ILE A 464 15.67 -13.17 -2.23
CA ILE A 464 14.67 -12.65 -1.29
C ILE A 464 14.04 -13.77 -0.47
N PHE A 465 13.67 -14.90 -1.08
CA PHE A 465 13.01 -16.00 -0.38
C PHE A 465 13.95 -16.79 0.54
N LYS A 466 15.25 -16.77 0.25
CA LYS A 466 16.30 -17.32 1.12
C LYS A 466 16.82 -16.33 2.17
N SER A 467 16.41 -15.06 2.08
CA SER A 467 16.86 -14.00 2.99
C SER A 467 16.42 -14.22 4.42
N LYS A 468 17.18 -13.64 5.35
CA LYS A 468 16.78 -13.60 6.77
C LYS A 468 15.49 -12.79 6.95
N PHE A 469 15.27 -11.79 6.11
CA PHE A 469 14.04 -11.01 6.10
C PHE A 469 12.81 -11.89 5.90
N PHE A 470 12.81 -12.75 4.87
CA PHE A 470 11.65 -13.59 4.60
C PHE A 470 11.44 -14.65 5.69
N SER A 471 12.52 -15.26 6.19
CA SER A 471 12.41 -16.16 7.34
C SER A 471 11.86 -15.45 8.58
N ASN A 472 12.27 -14.20 8.84
CA ASN A 472 11.75 -13.39 9.94
C ASN A 472 10.28 -13.03 9.73
N VAL A 473 9.82 -12.72 8.51
CA VAL A 473 8.39 -12.48 8.24
C VAL A 473 7.57 -13.72 8.57
N ILE A 474 8.01 -14.89 8.14
CA ILE A 474 7.34 -16.16 8.46
C ILE A 474 7.40 -16.45 9.96
N GLN A 475 8.57 -16.30 10.58
CA GLN A 475 8.76 -16.50 12.02
C GLN A 475 7.90 -15.53 12.83
N PHE A 476 7.88 -14.24 12.50
CA PHE A 476 7.06 -13.26 13.21
C PHE A 476 5.58 -13.43 12.94
N ALA A 477 5.18 -13.89 11.76
CA ALA A 477 3.79 -14.28 11.53
C ALA A 477 3.42 -15.50 12.39
N GLN A 478 4.32 -16.48 12.48
CA GLN A 478 4.18 -17.63 13.37
C GLN A 478 4.22 -17.23 14.84
N GLU A 479 5.07 -16.31 15.27
CA GLU A 479 5.13 -15.76 16.63
C GLU A 479 3.93 -14.91 16.95
N TYR A 480 3.41 -14.13 16.00
CA TYR A 480 2.13 -13.44 16.21
C TYR A 480 1.06 -14.48 16.48
N ILE A 481 1.00 -15.52 15.65
CA ILE A 481 0.10 -16.65 15.87
C ILE A 481 0.41 -17.30 17.22
N VAL A 482 1.67 -17.58 17.60
CA VAL A 482 2.08 -18.33 18.82
C VAL A 482 2.00 -17.52 20.12
N ASN A 483 2.30 -16.22 20.11
CA ASN A 483 2.19 -15.31 21.26
C ASN A 483 0.76 -14.81 21.43
N SER A 484 0.03 -14.64 20.33
CA SER A 484 -1.43 -14.67 20.40
C SER A 484 -1.94 -16.07 20.75
N LEU A 485 -1.10 -17.10 20.99
CA LEU A 485 -1.42 -18.44 21.52
C LEU A 485 -1.06 -18.72 22.99
N ASP A 486 -0.17 -17.97 23.63
CA ASP A 486 0.20 -18.15 25.05
C ASP A 486 0.16 -16.83 25.88
N PRO A 487 -0.78 -16.64 26.82
CA PRO A 487 -0.82 -15.43 27.66
C PRO A 487 0.15 -15.45 28.86
N SER A 488 0.86 -16.57 29.11
CA SER A 488 1.54 -16.78 30.40
C SER A 488 2.85 -16.00 30.55
N GLU A 489 3.56 -15.67 29.46
CA GLU A 489 4.88 -15.03 29.56
C GLU A 489 4.84 -13.49 29.64
N ASN A 490 3.70 -12.85 29.38
CA ASN A 490 3.58 -11.39 29.46
C ASN A 490 3.25 -10.85 30.87
N LYS A 491 3.21 -11.72 31.89
CA LYS A 491 2.95 -11.29 33.29
C LYS A 491 4.20 -11.03 34.13
N GLU A 492 5.39 -11.48 33.74
CA GLU A 492 6.58 -11.40 34.61
C GLU A 492 7.58 -10.27 34.31
N LYS A 493 7.27 -9.34 33.38
CA LYS A 493 8.13 -8.16 33.14
C LYS A 493 7.44 -6.80 33.27
N VAL A 494 6.41 -6.70 34.12
CA VAL A 494 5.98 -5.41 34.65
C VAL A 494 6.22 -5.42 36.14
N GLY A 495 7.43 -5.01 36.51
CA GLY A 495 7.79 -4.72 37.89
C GLY A 495 6.75 -3.77 38.50
N VAL A 496 6.34 -4.14 39.71
CA VAL A 496 5.48 -3.42 40.63
C VAL A 496 5.76 -1.92 40.59
N ASN A 497 4.77 -1.15 40.14
CA ASN A 497 4.54 0.21 40.65
C ASN A 497 3.04 0.49 40.61
N ASN A 498 2.47 0.53 41.81
CA ASN A 498 1.08 0.90 42.07
C ASN A 498 0.85 2.36 41.67
N GLN A 499 0.25 2.58 40.49
CA GLN A 499 -0.57 3.75 40.24
C GLN A 499 -1.79 3.34 39.43
N GLU A 500 -2.97 3.67 39.97
CA GLU A 500 -4.27 3.53 39.34
C GLU A 500 -4.25 4.08 37.91
N LYS A 501 -4.20 3.20 36.92
CA LYS A 501 -4.58 3.54 35.54
C LYS A 501 -6.00 3.05 35.31
N ASN A 502 -6.90 4.01 35.10
CA ASN A 502 -8.24 3.85 34.54
C ASN A 502 -8.29 2.73 33.47
N PRO A 503 -9.18 1.74 33.57
CA PRO A 503 -9.28 0.62 32.64
C PRO A 503 -9.91 0.99 31.27
N LYS A 504 -9.90 2.27 30.88
CA LYS A 504 -10.52 2.74 29.63
C LYS A 504 -9.59 2.80 28.41
N ASN A 505 -8.29 2.55 28.58
CA ASN A 505 -7.31 2.57 27.48
C ASN A 505 -6.47 1.27 27.43
N SER A 506 -7.11 0.09 27.39
CA SER A 506 -6.43 -1.08 26.86
C SER A 506 -6.38 -0.94 25.34
N GLU A 507 -5.24 -0.49 24.81
CA GLU A 507 -4.99 -0.44 23.36
C GLU A 507 -5.34 -1.79 22.73
N LYS A 508 -6.12 -1.76 21.65
CA LYS A 508 -6.45 -2.94 20.85
C LYS A 508 -5.14 -3.66 20.49
N PRO A 509 -5.05 -5.00 20.63
CA PRO A 509 -3.90 -5.72 20.11
C PRO A 509 -3.82 -5.47 18.59
N ALA A 510 -2.64 -5.06 18.13
CA ALA A 510 -2.34 -4.82 16.73
C ALA A 510 -2.74 -6.03 15.87
N ASP A 511 -3.44 -5.81 14.75
CA ASP A 511 -3.69 -6.89 13.78
C ASP A 511 -2.38 -7.46 13.23
N LEU A 512 -2.40 -8.68 12.66
CA LEU A 512 -1.20 -9.35 12.14
C LEU A 512 -0.39 -8.44 11.20
N LEU A 513 -1.06 -7.64 10.37
CA LEU A 513 -0.38 -6.74 9.46
C LEU A 513 0.35 -5.62 10.22
N THR A 514 -0.28 -5.05 11.24
CA THR A 514 0.29 -4.02 12.12
C THR A 514 1.45 -4.60 12.93
N PHE A 515 1.31 -5.81 13.46
CA PHE A 515 2.39 -6.52 14.14
C PHE A 515 3.57 -6.83 13.21
N LEU A 516 3.30 -7.32 11.99
CA LEU A 516 4.34 -7.55 11.00
C LEU A 516 4.99 -6.24 10.54
N LYS A 517 4.23 -5.15 10.42
CA LYS A 517 4.79 -3.81 10.14
C LYS A 517 5.79 -3.39 11.20
N GLU A 518 5.50 -3.64 12.47
CA GLU A 518 6.40 -3.29 13.57
C GLU A 518 7.61 -4.22 13.67
N LYS A 519 7.40 -5.54 13.53
CA LYS A 519 8.43 -6.56 13.82
C LYS A 519 9.25 -6.99 12.60
N ALA A 520 8.61 -7.12 11.44
CA ALA A 520 9.18 -7.77 10.26
C ALA A 520 9.39 -6.83 9.07
N LEU A 521 8.54 -5.80 8.92
CA LEU A 521 8.55 -4.86 7.79
C LEU A 521 9.00 -3.46 8.22
N ASN A 522 9.74 -3.36 9.32
CA ASN A 522 10.34 -2.10 9.75
C ASN A 522 11.53 -1.70 8.85
N GLU A 523 11.93 -0.44 8.95
CA GLU A 523 13.01 0.14 8.15
C GLU A 523 14.29 -0.69 8.20
N LYS A 524 14.70 -1.15 9.39
CA LYS A 524 15.91 -1.94 9.58
C LYS A 524 15.85 -3.23 8.76
N ALA A 525 14.75 -3.98 8.84
CA ALA A 525 14.56 -5.23 8.11
C ALA A 525 14.59 -5.01 6.58
N ILE A 526 14.02 -3.91 6.10
CA ILE A 526 14.04 -3.54 4.67
C ILE A 526 15.46 -3.21 4.21
N VAL A 527 16.21 -2.44 5.00
CA VAL A 527 17.61 -2.08 4.70
C VAL A 527 18.51 -3.33 4.73
N GLU A 528 18.31 -4.22 5.68
CA GLU A 528 19.01 -5.51 5.75
C GLU A 528 18.72 -6.36 4.50
N LEU A 529 17.45 -6.44 4.06
CA LEU A 529 17.09 -7.14 2.83
C LEU A 529 17.76 -6.52 1.61
N LEU A 530 17.75 -5.20 1.47
CA LEU A 530 18.41 -4.51 0.35
C LEU A 530 19.90 -4.85 0.32
N ARG A 531 20.57 -4.84 1.48
CA ARG A 531 21.98 -5.22 1.60
C ARG A 531 22.22 -6.69 1.22
N GLU A 532 21.38 -7.61 1.70
CA GLU A 532 21.45 -9.03 1.34
C GLU A 532 21.30 -9.25 -0.18
N ILE A 533 20.36 -8.54 -0.82
CA ILE A 533 20.16 -8.60 -2.26
C ILE A 533 21.38 -8.03 -3.00
N THR A 534 21.81 -6.82 -2.64
CA THR A 534 22.93 -6.17 -3.34
C THR A 534 24.23 -6.94 -3.19
N SER A 535 24.49 -7.55 -2.04
CA SER A 535 25.70 -8.32 -1.78
C SER A 535 25.58 -9.80 -2.18
N SER A 536 24.45 -10.22 -2.77
CA SER A 536 24.26 -11.61 -3.17
C SER A 536 25.25 -12.05 -4.26
N PRO A 537 25.70 -13.32 -4.27
CA PRO A 537 26.64 -13.83 -5.27
C PRO A 537 26.15 -13.63 -6.72
N TYR A 538 24.83 -13.72 -6.94
CA TYR A 538 24.25 -13.48 -8.25
C TYR A 538 24.38 -12.02 -8.66
N VAL A 539 23.93 -11.07 -7.82
CA VAL A 539 23.96 -9.63 -8.15
C VAL A 539 25.40 -9.14 -8.35
N GLN A 540 26.34 -9.63 -7.55
CA GLN A 540 27.74 -9.26 -7.69
C GLN A 540 28.40 -9.80 -8.96
N LYS A 541 27.95 -10.95 -9.46
CA LYS A 541 28.42 -11.51 -10.74
C LYS A 541 27.70 -10.92 -11.96
N HIS A 542 26.45 -10.52 -11.81
CA HIS A 542 25.53 -10.08 -12.88
C HIS A 542 25.00 -8.66 -12.62
N GLN A 543 25.90 -7.72 -12.36
CA GLN A 543 25.57 -6.37 -11.92
C GLN A 543 24.70 -5.62 -12.95
N SER A 544 25.04 -5.72 -14.24
CA SER A 544 24.32 -5.03 -15.32
C SER A 544 22.88 -5.54 -15.45
N GLU A 545 22.68 -6.85 -15.39
CA GLU A 545 21.37 -7.49 -15.46
C GLU A 545 20.51 -7.14 -14.23
N ALA A 546 21.12 -7.10 -13.04
CA ALA A 546 20.45 -6.66 -11.82
C ALA A 546 20.02 -5.18 -11.88
N ILE A 547 20.93 -4.28 -12.32
CA ILE A 547 20.62 -2.86 -12.52
C ILE A 547 19.46 -2.70 -13.51
N ASN A 548 19.49 -3.41 -14.64
CA ASN A 548 18.44 -3.36 -15.65
C ASN A 548 17.09 -3.87 -15.13
N LEU A 549 17.09 -4.92 -14.29
CA LEU A 549 15.89 -5.40 -13.63
C LEU A 549 15.31 -4.34 -12.69
N PHE A 550 16.10 -3.77 -11.77
CA PHE A 550 15.60 -2.76 -10.83
C PHE A 550 15.09 -1.51 -11.54
N TYR A 551 15.80 -1.07 -12.58
CA TYR A 551 15.34 -0.02 -13.46
C TYR A 551 13.98 -0.36 -14.09
N SER A 552 13.84 -1.56 -14.65
CA SER A 552 12.58 -2.01 -15.26
C SER A 552 11.45 -2.15 -14.23
N LEU A 553 11.76 -2.60 -13.01
CA LEU A 553 10.79 -2.69 -11.91
C LEU A 553 10.25 -1.33 -11.51
N LEU A 554 11.12 -0.32 -11.34
CA LEU A 554 10.68 1.00 -10.86
C LEU A 554 10.00 1.85 -11.93
N PHE A 555 10.48 1.78 -13.17
CA PHE A 555 10.06 2.71 -14.24
C PHE A 555 9.24 2.06 -15.37
N ARG A 556 9.22 0.72 -15.47
CA ARG A 556 8.48 0.01 -16.54
C ARG A 556 7.36 -0.89 -16.04
N GLN A 557 7.12 -0.96 -14.72
CA GLN A 557 6.01 -1.71 -14.14
C GLN A 557 4.99 -0.78 -13.51
N SER A 558 3.81 -0.67 -14.13
CA SER A 558 2.73 0.19 -13.64
C SER A 558 2.34 -0.13 -12.20
N THR A 559 2.28 -1.41 -11.83
CA THR A 559 1.94 -1.85 -10.48
C THR A 559 2.90 -1.31 -9.41
N ILE A 560 4.21 -1.30 -9.71
CA ILE A 560 5.21 -0.75 -8.78
C ILE A 560 5.10 0.78 -8.74
N SER A 561 4.94 1.43 -9.89
CA SER A 561 4.75 2.87 -9.95
C SER A 561 3.51 3.31 -9.18
N GLU A 562 2.38 2.60 -9.30
CA GLU A 562 1.14 2.84 -8.55
C GLU A 562 1.33 2.66 -7.04
N LEU A 563 2.08 1.63 -6.61
CA LEU A 563 2.41 1.42 -5.20
C LEU A 563 3.26 2.55 -4.63
N ILE A 564 4.29 2.97 -5.36
CA ILE A 564 5.12 4.11 -4.98
C ILE A 564 4.25 5.35 -4.84
N VAL A 565 3.44 5.68 -5.86
CA VAL A 565 2.54 6.83 -5.88
C VAL A 565 1.56 6.81 -4.69
N GLY A 566 0.91 5.67 -4.45
CA GLY A 566 -0.02 5.50 -3.33
C GLY A 566 0.64 5.60 -1.95
N SER A 567 1.93 5.29 -1.83
CA SER A 567 2.66 5.38 -0.57
C SER A 567 2.96 6.83 -0.11
N PHE A 568 2.95 7.81 -1.02
CA PHE A 568 3.29 9.20 -0.70
C PHE A 568 2.13 9.98 -0.05
N SER A 569 0.88 9.74 -0.48
CA SER A 569 -0.30 10.44 0.04
C SER A 569 -1.59 9.78 -0.45
N ASP A 570 -2.65 9.84 0.35
CA ASP A 570 -4.01 9.49 -0.08
C ASP A 570 -4.67 10.59 -0.94
N ASN A 571 -4.08 11.79 -1.00
CA ASN A 571 -4.62 12.90 -1.77
C ASN A 571 -4.18 12.80 -3.25
N SER A 572 -5.19 12.82 -4.14
CA SER A 572 -5.03 12.62 -5.59
C SER A 572 -4.11 13.64 -6.26
N ASN A 573 -4.04 14.87 -5.75
CA ASN A 573 -3.18 15.91 -6.32
C ASN A 573 -1.70 15.61 -6.04
N TYR A 574 -1.36 15.16 -4.82
CA TYR A 574 -0.01 14.70 -4.50
C TYR A 574 0.35 13.43 -5.29
N GLN A 575 -0.59 12.48 -5.42
CA GLN A 575 -0.37 11.28 -6.22
C GLN A 575 -0.07 11.63 -7.69
N ASN A 576 -0.81 12.57 -8.28
CA ASN A 576 -0.60 13.04 -9.64
C ASN A 576 0.77 13.72 -9.82
N ILE A 577 1.19 14.55 -8.85
CA ILE A 577 2.53 15.17 -8.84
C ILE A 577 3.62 14.09 -8.80
N VAL A 578 3.52 13.12 -7.88
CA VAL A 578 4.51 12.04 -7.74
C VAL A 578 4.58 11.19 -9.01
N SER A 579 3.44 10.84 -9.58
CA SER A 579 3.38 10.09 -10.85
C SER A 579 4.12 10.83 -11.97
N GLN A 580 3.92 12.13 -12.08
CA GLN A 580 4.60 12.96 -13.09
C GLN A 580 6.10 13.06 -12.80
N VAL A 581 6.51 13.22 -11.54
CA VAL A 581 7.93 13.24 -11.14
C VAL A 581 8.63 11.93 -11.50
N LEU A 582 7.98 10.77 -11.32
CA LEU A 582 8.55 9.47 -11.70
C LEU A 582 8.78 9.33 -13.22
N SER A 583 8.09 10.13 -14.04
CA SER A 583 8.29 10.16 -15.50
C SER A 583 9.44 11.06 -15.97
N PHE A 584 10.11 11.76 -15.05
CA PHE A 584 11.19 12.69 -15.41
C PHE A 584 12.49 11.95 -15.68
N GLN A 585 13.15 12.31 -16.78
CA GLN A 585 14.42 11.68 -17.16
C GLN A 585 15.51 11.98 -16.12
N SER A 586 15.48 13.15 -15.48
CA SER A 586 16.40 13.48 -14.38
C SER A 586 16.26 12.53 -13.19
N VAL A 587 15.02 12.13 -12.85
CA VAL A 587 14.70 11.23 -11.74
C VAL A 587 15.14 9.81 -12.10
N GLU A 588 14.74 9.35 -13.29
CA GLU A 588 15.13 8.05 -13.83
C GLU A 588 16.66 7.85 -13.82
N LYS A 589 17.41 8.84 -14.31
CA LYS A 589 18.89 8.81 -14.31
C LYS A 589 19.47 8.78 -12.90
N PHE A 590 18.93 9.56 -11.97
CA PHE A 590 19.46 9.66 -10.61
C PHE A 590 19.15 8.41 -9.77
N VAL A 591 17.94 7.86 -9.90
CA VAL A 591 17.57 6.58 -9.25
C VAL A 591 18.40 5.44 -9.82
N THR A 592 18.60 5.40 -11.15
CA THR A 592 19.50 4.41 -11.77
C THR A 592 20.93 4.55 -11.23
N PHE A 593 21.42 5.78 -11.08
CA PHE A 593 22.73 6.03 -10.45
C PHE A 593 22.80 5.54 -9.00
N ILE A 594 21.75 5.75 -8.19
CA ILE A 594 21.68 5.22 -6.82
C ILE A 594 21.73 3.68 -6.81
N ILE A 595 20.98 3.02 -7.70
CA ILE A 595 20.97 1.55 -7.82
C ILE A 595 22.36 1.04 -8.24
N THR A 596 22.97 1.68 -9.24
CA THR A 596 24.32 1.34 -9.70
C THR A 596 25.34 1.49 -8.57
N GLU A 597 25.28 2.61 -7.84
CA GLU A 597 26.15 2.88 -6.70
C GLU A 597 26.02 1.81 -5.61
N LEU A 598 24.78 1.45 -5.24
CA LEU A 598 24.50 0.42 -4.24
C LEU A 598 25.03 -0.97 -4.63
N ILE A 599 24.94 -1.33 -5.91
CA ILE A 599 25.36 -2.64 -6.42
C ILE A 599 26.89 -2.70 -6.59
N GLN A 600 27.48 -1.69 -7.24
CA GLN A 600 28.89 -1.66 -7.59
C GLN A 600 29.79 -1.38 -6.37
N ASN A 601 29.34 -0.52 -5.46
CA ASN A 601 30.08 -0.13 -4.26
C ASN A 601 29.46 -0.71 -2.98
N ASN A 602 28.84 -1.89 -3.06
CA ASN A 602 28.10 -2.51 -1.95
C ASN A 602 28.91 -2.66 -0.65
N SER A 603 30.24 -2.81 -0.74
CA SER A 603 31.14 -2.90 0.43
C SER A 603 31.05 -1.66 1.32
N ASP A 604 30.90 -0.48 0.70
CA ASP A 604 30.84 0.81 1.38
C ASP A 604 29.54 0.96 2.17
N TYR A 605 28.51 0.17 1.83
CA TYR A 605 27.18 0.17 2.45
C TYR A 605 26.93 -1.05 3.35
N SER A 606 27.95 -1.88 3.59
CA SER A 606 27.84 -3.11 4.40
C SER A 606 27.38 -2.87 5.85
N THR A 607 27.65 -1.69 6.40
CA THR A 607 27.33 -1.30 7.79
C THR A 607 26.05 -0.47 7.93
N VAL A 608 25.30 -0.27 6.83
CA VAL A 608 24.06 0.52 6.85
C VAL A 608 22.98 -0.23 7.63
N GLU A 609 22.35 0.43 8.61
CA GLU A 609 21.23 -0.12 9.40
C GLU A 609 19.90 0.63 9.16
N SER A 610 19.95 1.80 8.52
CA SER A 610 18.79 2.66 8.25
C SER A 610 18.94 3.38 6.90
N PHE A 611 17.84 3.86 6.31
CA PHE A 611 17.88 4.73 5.13
C PHE A 611 18.63 6.03 5.41
N ARG A 612 18.60 6.48 6.65
CA ARG A 612 19.38 7.62 7.11
C ARG A 612 20.88 7.35 7.05
N ASP A 613 21.34 6.20 7.54
CA ASP A 613 22.75 5.80 7.47
C ASP A 613 23.20 5.66 6.02
N PHE A 614 22.35 5.08 5.17
CA PHE A 614 22.57 5.03 3.73
C PHE A 614 22.78 6.43 3.16
N LEU A 615 21.85 7.36 3.41
CA LEU A 615 21.93 8.72 2.90
C LEU A 615 23.16 9.46 3.45
N ARG A 616 23.56 9.21 4.70
CA ARG A 616 24.79 9.75 5.29
C ARG A 616 26.03 9.27 4.54
N LEU A 617 26.20 7.96 4.37
CA LEU A 617 27.37 7.38 3.68
C LEU A 617 27.39 7.81 2.20
N PHE A 618 26.23 7.75 1.54
CA PHE A 618 26.06 8.19 0.16
C PHE A 618 26.49 9.65 -0.03
N LEU A 619 26.09 10.58 0.86
CA LEU A 619 26.46 12.01 0.76
C LEU A 619 27.86 12.34 1.31
N GLN A 620 28.51 11.42 2.03
CA GLN A 620 29.92 11.56 2.41
C GLN A 620 30.85 11.38 1.22
N ASN A 621 30.50 10.48 0.29
CA ASN A 621 31.20 10.34 -0.98
C ASN A 621 31.07 11.64 -1.81
N SER A 622 32.22 12.20 -2.21
CA SER A 622 32.27 13.49 -2.90
C SER A 622 31.61 13.45 -4.27
N ASN A 623 31.79 12.37 -5.04
CA ASN A 623 31.16 12.18 -6.34
C ASN A 623 29.63 12.11 -6.22
N ASN A 624 29.12 11.34 -5.26
CA ASN A 624 27.69 11.18 -5.01
C ASN A 624 27.05 12.50 -4.55
N TYR A 625 27.75 13.26 -3.71
CA TYR A 625 27.35 14.62 -3.32
C TYR A 625 27.20 15.55 -4.53
N HIS A 626 28.20 15.58 -5.43
CA HIS A 626 28.17 16.43 -6.63
C HIS A 626 27.09 15.98 -7.62
N LYS A 627 26.88 14.67 -7.77
CA LYS A 627 25.79 14.11 -8.59
C LYS A 627 24.41 14.42 -8.02
N SER A 628 24.26 14.45 -6.69
CA SER A 628 23.01 14.85 -6.03
C SER A 628 22.67 16.33 -6.28
N ILE A 629 23.67 17.21 -6.22
CA ILE A 629 23.52 18.62 -6.59
C ILE A 629 23.11 18.74 -8.06
N THR A 630 23.81 18.01 -8.95
CA THR A 630 23.53 18.02 -10.39
C THR A 630 22.13 17.48 -10.70
N PHE A 631 21.66 16.47 -9.96
CA PHE A 631 20.30 15.96 -10.05
C PHE A 631 19.27 17.04 -9.74
N ILE A 632 19.37 17.76 -8.62
CA ILE A 632 18.41 18.82 -8.28
C ILE A 632 18.40 19.91 -9.35
N LYS A 633 19.58 20.31 -9.86
CA LYS A 633 19.67 21.28 -10.96
C LYS A 633 18.91 20.81 -12.20
N ASN A 634 19.16 19.59 -12.64
CA ASN A 634 18.50 19.00 -13.81
C ASN A 634 17.00 18.79 -13.59
N PHE A 635 16.60 18.39 -12.39
CA PHE A 635 15.20 18.22 -12.00
C PHE A 635 14.44 19.54 -12.10
N VAL A 636 14.96 20.64 -11.55
CA VAL A 636 14.32 21.95 -11.63
C VAL A 636 14.20 22.42 -13.08
N ILE A 637 15.25 22.23 -13.88
CA ILE A 637 15.26 22.58 -15.31
C ILE A 637 14.20 21.77 -16.08
N GLU A 638 14.10 20.47 -15.83
CA GLU A 638 13.11 19.61 -16.47
C GLU A 638 11.68 19.95 -16.00
N ALA A 639 11.47 20.17 -14.70
CA ALA A 639 10.18 20.51 -14.11
C ALA A 639 9.53 21.75 -14.74
N LEU A 640 10.32 22.80 -15.02
CA LEU A 640 9.85 24.03 -15.66
C LEU A 640 9.38 23.83 -17.11
N LYS A 641 9.75 22.71 -17.74
CA LYS A 641 9.43 22.38 -19.13
C LYS A 641 8.24 21.43 -19.25
N LYS A 642 7.59 21.05 -18.14
CA LYS A 642 6.53 20.04 -18.12
C LYS A 642 5.18 20.69 -17.79
N PRO A 643 4.34 21.01 -18.80
CA PRO A 643 3.07 21.70 -18.58
C PRO A 643 2.13 21.00 -17.59
N VAL A 644 2.07 19.68 -17.68
CA VAL A 644 1.21 18.83 -16.84
C VAL A 644 1.66 18.86 -15.36
N PHE A 645 2.97 18.87 -15.12
CA PHE A 645 3.56 19.06 -13.79
C PHE A 645 3.26 20.44 -13.21
N LEU A 646 3.48 21.49 -14.01
CA LEU A 646 3.17 22.85 -13.60
C LEU A 646 1.69 23.01 -13.25
N ASN A 647 0.78 22.38 -14.01
CA ASN A 647 -0.65 22.40 -13.71
C ASN A 647 -0.95 21.82 -12.32
N SER A 648 -0.42 20.63 -12.01
CA SER A 648 -0.62 19.98 -10.71
C SER A 648 -0.04 20.81 -9.55
N VAL A 649 1.12 21.43 -9.76
CA VAL A 649 1.73 22.34 -8.77
C VAL A 649 0.86 23.57 -8.56
N PHE A 650 0.35 24.19 -9.62
CA PHE A 650 -0.54 25.34 -9.51
C PHE A 650 -1.84 25.00 -8.79
N GLU A 651 -2.44 23.84 -9.05
CA GLU A 651 -3.62 23.35 -8.33
C GLU A 651 -3.32 23.19 -6.84
N LEU A 652 -2.20 22.56 -6.49
CA LEU A 652 -1.79 22.38 -5.10
C LEU A 652 -1.55 23.72 -4.38
N VAL A 653 -0.85 24.65 -5.03
CA VAL A 653 -0.57 25.99 -4.47
C VAL A 653 -1.88 26.77 -4.32
N SER A 654 -2.78 26.68 -5.29
CA SER A 654 -4.13 27.28 -5.26
C SER A 654 -4.94 26.77 -4.07
N GLU A 655 -4.97 25.46 -3.86
CA GLU A 655 -5.64 24.82 -2.73
C GLU A 655 -5.02 25.21 -1.38
N THR A 656 -3.68 25.16 -1.29
CA THR A 656 -2.95 25.41 -0.04
C THR A 656 -3.07 26.87 0.40
N LEU A 657 -3.03 27.81 -0.54
CA LEU A 657 -3.12 29.24 -0.27
C LEU A 657 -4.56 29.79 -0.38
N GLY A 658 -5.55 28.93 -0.69
CA GLY A 658 -6.95 29.28 -0.74
C GLY A 658 -7.32 30.27 -1.85
N PHE A 659 -6.61 30.27 -2.99
CA PHE A 659 -6.93 31.11 -4.13
C PHE A 659 -7.46 30.26 -5.30
N LYS A 660 -8.42 30.80 -6.07
CA LYS A 660 -8.88 30.18 -7.32
C LYS A 660 -8.36 31.03 -8.49
N ILE A 661 -7.45 30.49 -9.27
CA ILE A 661 -7.12 31.00 -10.61
C ILE A 661 -8.07 30.33 -11.59
N GLU A 662 -8.65 31.10 -12.52
CA GLU A 662 -9.50 30.52 -13.56
C GLU A 662 -8.68 29.59 -14.47
N LYS A 663 -9.28 28.51 -14.98
CA LYS A 663 -8.55 27.50 -15.76
C LYS A 663 -7.85 28.08 -16.99
N GLU A 664 -8.45 29.09 -17.62
CA GLU A 664 -7.85 29.78 -18.77
C GLU A 664 -6.58 30.54 -18.37
N ASP A 665 -6.58 31.18 -17.21
CA ASP A 665 -5.44 31.93 -16.68
C ASP A 665 -4.29 31.02 -16.28
N GLN A 666 -4.62 29.89 -15.64
CA GLN A 666 -3.64 28.86 -15.30
C GLN A 666 -2.98 28.30 -16.56
N LYS A 667 -3.75 28.06 -17.62
CA LYS A 667 -3.22 27.61 -18.92
C LYS A 667 -2.30 28.66 -19.55
N SER A 668 -2.67 29.95 -19.52
CA SER A 668 -1.81 31.03 -20.01
C SER A 668 -0.51 31.16 -19.21
N LEU A 669 -0.57 31.01 -17.88
CA LEU A 669 0.60 30.99 -16.99
C LEU A 669 1.58 29.88 -17.34
N ILE A 670 1.06 28.65 -17.46
CA ILE A 670 1.85 27.47 -17.80
C ILE A 670 2.49 27.66 -19.17
N THR A 671 1.72 28.15 -20.15
CA THR A 671 2.22 28.41 -21.51
C THR A 671 3.35 29.43 -21.48
N LEU A 672 3.21 30.51 -20.70
CA LEU A 672 4.26 31.50 -20.53
C LEU A 672 5.52 30.87 -19.93
N ILE A 673 5.42 30.22 -18.77
CA ILE A 673 6.56 29.60 -18.08
C ILE A 673 7.31 28.63 -19.00
N VAL A 674 6.58 27.78 -19.71
CA VAL A 674 7.18 26.82 -20.65
C VAL A 674 7.87 27.54 -21.80
N SER A 675 7.23 28.57 -22.37
CA SER A 675 7.81 29.33 -23.49
C SER A 675 9.09 30.09 -23.14
N VAL A 676 9.24 30.53 -21.89
CA VAL A 676 10.43 31.25 -21.42
C VAL A 676 11.46 30.35 -20.74
N SER A 677 11.13 29.10 -20.44
CA SER A 677 11.96 28.16 -19.66
C SER A 677 13.36 27.94 -20.26
N ASP A 678 13.49 27.81 -21.57
CA ASP A 678 14.78 27.59 -22.25
C ASP A 678 15.72 28.79 -22.15
N ILE A 679 15.16 30.00 -22.07
CA ILE A 679 15.94 31.22 -21.90
C ILE A 679 16.25 31.42 -20.42
N LEU A 680 15.24 31.28 -19.55
CA LEU A 680 15.39 31.38 -18.09
C LEU A 680 16.51 30.47 -17.58
N THR A 681 16.59 29.22 -18.05
CA THR A 681 17.60 28.25 -17.58
C THR A 681 19.03 28.62 -17.99
N LYS A 682 19.20 29.51 -18.96
CA LYS A 682 20.52 30.00 -19.41
C LYS A 682 21.00 31.23 -18.64
N THR A 683 20.09 31.95 -18.00
CA THR A 683 20.35 33.20 -17.27
C THR A 683 21.29 33.01 -16.08
N LYS A 684 22.06 34.04 -15.74
CA LYS A 684 23.04 33.97 -14.65
C LYS A 684 22.34 33.89 -13.30
N THR A 685 21.26 34.63 -13.12
CA THR A 685 20.48 34.66 -11.88
C THR A 685 19.84 33.31 -11.61
N PHE A 686 19.21 32.71 -12.62
CA PHE A 686 18.57 31.40 -12.46
C PHE A 686 19.60 30.33 -12.11
N LYS A 687 20.74 30.28 -12.83
CA LYS A 687 21.84 29.35 -12.51
C LYS A 687 22.32 29.52 -11.08
N ASN A 688 22.59 30.75 -10.64
CA ASN A 688 23.03 31.02 -9.26
C ASN A 688 21.98 30.62 -8.22
N LEU A 689 20.70 30.89 -8.50
CA LEU A 689 19.61 30.53 -7.60
C LEU A 689 19.44 29.01 -7.50
N VAL A 690 19.42 28.30 -8.62
CA VAL A 690 19.30 26.83 -8.63
C VAL A 690 20.54 26.19 -8.01
N ASP A 691 21.73 26.76 -8.23
CA ASP A 691 22.97 26.31 -7.58
C ASP A 691 22.92 26.48 -6.06
N LEU A 692 22.42 27.62 -5.58
CA LEU A 692 22.20 27.88 -4.16
C LEU A 692 21.19 26.87 -3.58
N VAL A 693 20.03 26.72 -4.23
CA VAL A 693 18.96 25.81 -3.79
C VAL A 693 19.46 24.37 -3.73
N ALA A 694 20.09 23.88 -4.81
CA ALA A 694 20.61 22.53 -4.90
C ALA A 694 21.70 22.26 -3.84
N SER A 695 22.65 23.19 -3.69
CA SER A 695 23.73 23.07 -2.72
C SER A 695 23.20 23.09 -1.29
N GLU A 696 22.25 23.98 -0.98
CA GLU A 696 21.68 24.10 0.36
C GLU A 696 20.84 22.87 0.73
N ILE A 697 20.04 22.32 -0.20
CA ILE A 697 19.28 21.09 0.04
C ILE A 697 20.23 19.92 0.34
N VAL A 698 21.23 19.68 -0.52
CA VAL A 698 22.14 18.53 -0.37
C VAL A 698 23.06 18.70 0.84
N LEU A 699 23.56 19.91 1.10
CA LEU A 699 24.38 20.20 2.29
C LEU A 699 23.58 19.97 3.57
N ASN A 700 22.34 20.48 3.66
CA ASN A 700 21.53 20.24 4.84
C ASN A 700 21.15 18.76 4.97
N LEU A 701 20.84 18.05 3.88
CA LEU A 701 20.64 16.60 3.94
C LEU A 701 21.86 15.91 4.55
N LYS A 702 23.07 16.22 4.08
CA LYS A 702 24.33 15.69 4.61
C LYS A 702 24.55 16.01 6.09
N VAL A 703 24.30 17.26 6.49
CA VAL A 703 24.49 17.71 7.89
C VAL A 703 23.45 17.10 8.83
N GLN A 704 22.17 17.05 8.41
CA GLN A 704 21.10 16.52 9.25
C GLN A 704 21.17 15.00 9.37
N THR A 705 21.54 14.26 8.32
CA THR A 705 21.68 12.79 8.41
C THR A 705 22.81 12.35 9.33
N ALA A 706 23.80 13.21 9.62
CA ALA A 706 24.89 12.94 10.55
C ALA A 706 24.52 13.04 12.06
N LYS A 707 23.36 13.60 12.43
CA LYS A 707 23.01 13.90 13.85
C LYS A 707 22.22 12.80 14.57
N LYS A 708 22.76 12.07 15.54
CA LYS A 708 22.11 10.88 16.16
C LYS A 708 20.58 10.92 16.43
N ASP A 709 19.97 12.04 16.85
CA ASP A 709 18.57 12.09 17.35
C ASP A 709 17.51 12.71 16.40
N GLY A 710 17.39 12.26 15.14
CA GLY A 710 16.51 12.91 14.17
C GLY A 710 15.56 11.98 13.44
N ASP A 711 14.26 12.12 13.69
CA ASP A 711 13.19 11.73 12.77
C ASP A 711 13.24 12.59 11.48
N TRP A 712 12.59 12.14 10.41
CA TRP A 712 12.44 12.79 9.10
C TRP A 712 11.83 14.20 9.16
N SER A 713 11.30 14.64 10.30
CA SER A 713 10.92 16.03 10.57
C SER A 713 12.02 17.07 10.28
N PHE A 714 13.30 16.67 10.13
CA PHE A 714 14.34 17.59 9.65
C PHE A 714 14.07 18.17 8.26
N PHE A 715 13.26 17.53 7.40
CA PHE A 715 12.87 18.09 6.10
C PHE A 715 12.16 19.43 6.24
N GLY A 716 11.34 19.62 7.28
CA GLY A 716 10.72 20.91 7.58
C GLY A 716 11.76 22.01 7.88
N LYS A 717 12.85 21.66 8.58
CA LYS A 717 13.96 22.60 8.86
C LYS A 717 14.72 22.97 7.59
N ILE A 718 14.88 22.03 6.66
CA ILE A 718 15.48 22.30 5.33
C ILE A 718 14.64 23.33 4.58
N LEU A 719 13.31 23.17 4.56
CA LEU A 719 12.42 24.10 3.88
C LEU A 719 12.44 25.51 4.48
N THR A 720 12.43 25.64 5.82
CA THR A 720 12.53 26.94 6.49
C THR A 720 13.87 27.63 6.22
N ASN A 721 14.97 26.89 6.28
CA ASN A 721 16.31 27.42 5.96
C ASN A 721 16.40 27.84 4.50
N LEU A 722 15.87 27.03 3.58
CA LEU A 722 15.85 27.32 2.16
C LEU A 722 15.07 28.61 1.87
N SER A 723 13.88 28.76 2.45
CA SER A 723 13.09 30.00 2.34
C SER A 723 13.90 31.23 2.76
N THR A 724 14.59 31.15 3.90
CA THR A 724 15.44 32.24 4.40
C THR A 724 16.61 32.54 3.45
N LYS A 725 17.26 31.52 2.89
CA LYS A 725 18.38 31.67 1.94
C LYS A 725 17.91 32.27 0.61
N VAL A 726 16.76 31.84 0.09
CA VAL A 726 16.15 32.39 -1.12
C VAL A 726 15.73 33.84 -0.90
N GLN A 727 15.12 34.16 0.24
CA GLN A 727 14.81 35.54 0.61
C GLN A 727 16.08 36.40 0.66
N LYS A 728 17.15 35.91 1.30
CA LYS A 728 18.44 36.63 1.34
C LYS A 728 19.02 36.83 -0.06
N PHE A 729 18.95 35.82 -0.92
CA PHE A 729 19.39 35.91 -2.32
C PHE A 729 18.72 37.09 -3.04
N PHE A 730 17.41 37.24 -2.89
CA PHE A 730 16.65 38.35 -3.50
C PHE A 730 16.73 39.67 -2.72
N LYS A 731 17.33 39.72 -1.53
CA LYS A 731 17.67 40.98 -0.83
C LYS A 731 19.01 41.58 -1.29
N GLU A 732 19.86 40.77 -1.92
CA GLU A 732 21.16 41.23 -2.42
C GLU A 732 21.02 41.98 -3.75
N LYS A 733 21.32 43.29 -3.75
CA LYS A 733 21.18 44.18 -4.92
C LYS A 733 21.82 43.65 -6.20
N HIS A 734 22.95 42.95 -6.10
CA HIS A 734 23.63 42.38 -7.28
C HIS A 734 22.82 41.27 -7.95
N ASN A 735 22.13 40.42 -7.17
CA ASN A 735 21.30 39.35 -7.71
C ASN A 735 20.03 39.91 -8.37
N ILE A 736 19.44 40.95 -7.77
CA ILE A 736 18.33 41.68 -8.38
C ILE A 736 18.79 42.34 -9.69
N TYR A 737 19.93 43.03 -9.69
CA TYR A 737 20.50 43.61 -10.90
C TYR A 737 20.70 42.56 -12.00
N ASN A 738 21.31 41.41 -11.67
CA ASN A 738 21.47 40.32 -12.63
C ASN A 738 20.11 39.83 -13.15
N LEU A 739 19.08 39.76 -12.30
CA LEU A 739 17.73 39.37 -12.72
C LEU A 739 17.17 40.36 -13.74
N PHE A 740 17.27 41.66 -13.48
CA PHE A 740 16.80 42.68 -14.42
C PHE A 740 17.59 42.63 -15.73
N GLN A 741 18.91 42.45 -15.69
CA GLN A 741 19.74 42.29 -16.91
C GLN A 741 19.40 41.03 -17.68
N ASP A 742 19.16 39.92 -16.96
CA ASP A 742 18.70 38.67 -17.54
C ASP A 742 17.35 38.86 -18.22
N VAL A 743 16.39 39.54 -17.58
CA VAL A 743 15.07 39.90 -18.15
C VAL A 743 15.20 40.84 -19.36
N LEU A 744 16.08 41.84 -19.31
CA LEU A 744 16.32 42.78 -20.42
C LEU A 744 16.98 42.11 -21.64
N ALA A 745 17.70 41.02 -21.42
CA ALA A 745 18.25 40.20 -22.49
C ALA A 745 17.16 39.39 -23.21
N PHE A 746 16.00 39.18 -22.59
CA PHE A 746 14.81 38.73 -23.32
C PHE A 746 14.37 39.87 -24.22
N ASP A 747 14.28 39.58 -25.52
CA ASP A 747 13.68 40.46 -26.51
C ASP A 747 12.29 39.89 -26.84
N PRO A 748 11.28 40.11 -25.98
CA PRO A 748 9.97 39.51 -26.15
C PRO A 748 9.32 40.06 -27.42
N SER A 749 8.73 39.18 -28.23
CA SER A 749 7.84 39.62 -29.30
C SER A 749 6.67 40.44 -28.73
N VAL A 750 6.09 41.32 -29.53
CA VAL A 750 4.91 42.13 -29.15
C VAL A 750 3.81 41.25 -28.54
N LYS A 751 3.56 40.07 -29.13
CA LYS A 751 2.56 39.11 -28.62
C LYS A 751 2.92 38.53 -27.24
N GLN A 752 4.20 38.27 -26.98
CA GLN A 752 4.67 37.82 -25.67
C GLN A 752 4.56 38.94 -24.63
N LEU A 753 4.90 40.18 -25.01
CA LEU A 753 4.78 41.34 -24.13
C LEU A 753 3.31 41.61 -23.75
N GLU A 754 2.39 41.55 -24.72
CA GLU A 754 0.94 41.67 -24.45
C GLU A 754 0.43 40.54 -23.55
N SER A 755 0.97 39.33 -23.69
CA SER A 755 0.65 38.21 -22.79
C SER A 755 1.14 38.47 -21.36
N VAL A 756 2.35 39.04 -21.20
CA VAL A 756 2.90 39.43 -19.89
C VAL A 756 2.05 40.55 -19.27
N LYS A 757 1.72 41.61 -20.02
CA LYS A 757 0.84 42.70 -19.54
C LYS A 757 -0.51 42.16 -19.08
N SER A 758 -1.16 41.34 -19.90
CA SER A 758 -2.43 40.71 -19.55
C SER A 758 -2.34 39.86 -18.28
N LEU A 759 -1.21 39.18 -18.08
CA LEU A 759 -1.01 38.33 -16.92
C LEU A 759 -0.76 39.16 -15.65
N VAL A 760 0.09 40.19 -15.73
CA VAL A 760 0.39 41.05 -14.58
C VAL A 760 -0.88 41.71 -14.05
N ASN A 761 -1.77 42.18 -14.93
CA ASN A 761 -3.08 42.71 -14.55
C ASN A 761 -3.86 41.75 -13.63
N LYS A 762 -3.86 40.45 -13.95
CA LYS A 762 -4.57 39.41 -13.20
C LYS A 762 -3.93 39.11 -11.83
N PHE A 763 -2.65 39.42 -11.66
CA PHE A 763 -1.96 39.29 -10.37
C PHE A 763 -2.08 40.51 -9.46
N LEU A 764 -2.50 41.67 -9.97
CA LEU A 764 -2.58 42.91 -9.20
C LEU A 764 -3.43 42.80 -7.92
N PRO A 765 -4.60 42.12 -7.91
CA PRO A 765 -5.38 41.92 -6.69
C PRO A 765 -4.65 41.17 -5.57
N PHE A 766 -3.61 40.40 -5.90
CA PHE A 766 -2.81 39.67 -4.92
C PHE A 766 -1.71 40.52 -4.30
N ILE A 767 -1.22 41.54 -5.01
CA ILE A 767 -0.25 42.51 -4.47
C ILE A 767 -0.83 43.22 -3.24
N ALA A 768 -2.15 43.39 -3.20
CA ALA A 768 -2.85 43.96 -2.04
C ALA A 768 -2.80 43.13 -0.76
N LYS A 769 -2.38 41.85 -0.83
CA LYS A 769 -2.19 40.98 0.34
C LYS A 769 -0.77 41.04 0.90
N ILE A 770 0.16 41.70 0.20
CA ILE A 770 1.55 41.80 0.62
C ILE A 770 1.67 42.88 1.70
N GLN A 771 2.41 42.59 2.78
CA GLN A 771 2.71 43.57 3.83
C GLN A 771 4.06 44.24 3.57
N LEU A 772 4.21 45.52 3.96
CA LEU A 772 5.44 46.28 3.71
C LEU A 772 6.68 45.66 4.37
N ASN A 773 6.54 45.00 5.53
CA ASN A 773 7.65 44.30 6.20
C ASN A 773 8.30 43.19 5.36
N THR A 774 7.66 42.78 4.26
CA THR A 774 8.27 41.90 3.25
C THR A 774 9.45 42.57 2.56
N PHE A 775 9.41 43.91 2.41
CA PHE A 775 10.37 44.70 1.62
C PHE A 775 11.22 45.64 2.47
N VAL A 776 10.70 46.15 3.58
CA VAL A 776 11.37 47.12 4.46
C VAL A 776 11.44 46.55 5.86
N ASP A 777 12.62 46.59 6.49
CA ASP A 777 12.78 46.13 7.89
C ASP A 777 11.91 46.99 8.83
N GLU A 778 11.19 46.35 9.75
CA GLU A 778 10.38 47.04 10.76
C GLU A 778 11.21 47.98 11.64
N LYS A 779 12.54 47.76 11.69
CA LYS A 779 13.51 48.62 12.38
C LYS A 779 13.91 49.88 11.59
N ASP A 780 13.49 50.03 10.34
CA ASP A 780 13.79 51.24 9.56
C ASP A 780 13.13 52.46 10.22
N PRO A 781 13.85 53.58 10.43
CA PRO A 781 13.29 54.80 11.02
C PRO A 781 12.07 55.36 10.28
N ASN A 782 11.88 54.99 9.01
CA ASN A 782 10.77 55.42 8.16
C ASN A 782 9.67 54.37 8.00
N TYR A 783 9.78 53.20 8.65
CA TYR A 783 8.85 52.08 8.44
C TYR A 783 7.40 52.47 8.72
N SER A 784 7.14 53.22 9.81
CA SER A 784 5.78 53.64 10.17
C SER A 784 5.11 54.50 9.08
N ASP A 785 5.82 55.52 8.60
CA ASP A 785 5.33 56.42 7.54
C ASP A 785 5.16 55.65 6.22
N LEU A 786 6.14 54.83 5.84
CA LEU A 786 6.09 54.02 4.61
C LEU A 786 4.93 53.00 4.66
N ASN A 787 4.69 52.36 5.81
CA ASN A 787 3.63 51.38 5.96
C ASN A 787 2.25 52.03 5.86
N LEU A 788 2.09 53.23 6.41
CA LEU A 788 0.86 54.01 6.29
C LEU A 788 0.58 54.39 4.82
N ILE A 789 1.60 54.87 4.10
CA ILE A 789 1.51 55.20 2.67
C ILE A 789 1.18 53.95 1.85
N PHE A 790 1.92 52.87 2.06
CA PHE A 790 1.76 51.61 1.33
C PHE A 790 0.35 51.03 1.47
N ASN A 791 -0.16 50.90 2.71
CA ASN A 791 -1.51 50.38 2.93
C ASN A 791 -2.58 51.29 2.31
N SER A 792 -2.38 52.61 2.37
CA SER A 792 -3.31 53.58 1.79
C SER A 792 -3.30 53.56 0.27
N PHE A 793 -2.13 53.34 -0.34
CA PHE A 793 -1.96 53.18 -1.78
C PHE A 793 -2.62 51.90 -2.29
N ILE A 794 -2.42 50.77 -1.60
CA ILE A 794 -3.08 49.50 -1.92
C ILE A 794 -4.62 49.62 -1.86
N GLN A 795 -5.13 50.30 -0.84
CA GLN A 795 -6.57 50.60 -0.74
C GLN A 795 -7.07 51.49 -1.86
N PHE A 796 -6.26 52.44 -2.34
CA PHE A 796 -6.60 53.27 -3.49
C PHE A 796 -6.64 52.44 -4.78
N ALA A 797 -5.56 51.71 -5.06
CA ALA A 797 -5.44 50.89 -6.27
C ALA A 797 -6.52 49.79 -6.36
N SER A 798 -7.02 49.29 -5.24
CA SER A 798 -8.09 48.27 -5.24
C SER A 798 -9.49 48.81 -5.57
N LYS A 799 -9.74 50.13 -5.50
CA LYS A 799 -11.08 50.71 -5.68
C LYS A 799 -11.64 50.57 -7.11
N ASP A 800 -10.78 50.53 -8.12
CA ASP A 800 -11.16 50.41 -9.54
C ASP A 800 -10.79 49.03 -10.12
N ASN A 801 -10.64 48.03 -9.26
CA ASN A 801 -10.11 46.71 -9.61
C ASN A 801 -8.70 46.79 -10.25
N PHE A 802 -7.85 47.70 -9.75
CA PHE A 802 -6.46 47.90 -10.17
C PHE A 802 -6.27 48.35 -11.63
N ASN A 803 -7.32 48.83 -12.30
CA ASN A 803 -7.24 49.25 -13.71
C ASN A 803 -6.23 50.38 -13.91
N TRP A 804 -6.22 51.36 -13.02
CA TRP A 804 -5.25 52.43 -13.03
C TRP A 804 -3.81 51.94 -12.83
N PHE A 805 -3.60 51.07 -11.84
CA PHE A 805 -2.28 50.50 -11.55
C PHE A 805 -1.79 49.61 -12.70
N ASN A 806 -2.70 48.96 -13.42
CA ASN A 806 -2.40 48.19 -14.62
C ASN A 806 -1.91 49.07 -15.78
N LYS A 807 -2.50 50.26 -16.00
CA LYS A 807 -2.01 51.21 -17.02
C LYS A 807 -0.58 51.65 -16.73
N ILE A 808 -0.29 51.94 -15.47
CA ILE A 808 1.05 52.30 -14.99
C ILE A 808 2.05 51.19 -15.30
N ILE A 809 1.75 49.95 -14.90
CA ILE A 809 2.65 48.82 -15.14
C ILE A 809 2.80 48.52 -16.63
N SER A 810 1.73 48.64 -17.41
CA SER A 810 1.79 48.42 -18.86
C SER A 810 2.73 49.44 -19.53
N GLY A 811 2.63 50.71 -19.15
CA GLY A 811 3.55 51.76 -19.60
C GLY A 811 5.00 51.49 -19.19
N PHE A 812 5.21 50.99 -17.96
CA PHE A 812 6.55 50.59 -17.52
C PHE A 812 7.12 49.43 -18.33
N LEU A 813 6.30 48.43 -18.66
CA LEU A 813 6.73 47.29 -19.46
C LEU A 813 7.10 47.73 -20.89
N ASP A 814 6.33 48.65 -21.48
CA ASP A 814 6.67 49.26 -22.78
C ASP A 814 7.98 50.04 -22.72
N ASP A 815 8.18 50.84 -21.66
CA ASP A 815 9.40 51.58 -21.47
C ASP A 815 10.63 50.66 -21.31
N PHE A 816 10.47 49.62 -20.50
CA PHE A 816 11.53 48.68 -20.14
C PHE A 816 11.96 47.77 -21.30
N PHE A 817 11.00 47.26 -22.07
CA PHE A 817 11.29 46.32 -23.18
C PHE A 817 11.43 47.00 -24.54
N ILE A 818 10.75 48.12 -24.80
CA ILE A 818 10.66 48.71 -26.15
C ILE A 818 11.33 50.08 -26.20
N ILE A 819 10.89 51.05 -25.39
CA ILE A 819 11.21 52.46 -25.61
C ILE A 819 12.64 52.81 -25.19
N ASN A 820 13.02 52.47 -23.95
CA ASN A 820 14.30 52.84 -23.35
C ASN A 820 15.16 51.63 -22.97
N ASN A 821 14.91 50.46 -23.57
CA ASN A 821 15.60 49.20 -23.30
C ASN A 821 17.14 49.34 -23.26
N TYR A 822 17.71 50.11 -24.21
CA TYR A 822 19.15 50.32 -24.29
C TYR A 822 19.75 50.99 -23.04
N LYS A 823 19.05 51.94 -22.41
CA LYS A 823 19.49 52.62 -21.17
C LYS A 823 19.51 51.64 -20.00
N TYR A 824 18.51 50.77 -19.93
CA TYR A 824 18.44 49.72 -18.92
C TYR A 824 19.55 48.68 -19.10
N ARG A 825 19.80 48.23 -20.34
CA ARG A 825 20.92 47.32 -20.66
C ARG A 825 22.29 47.93 -20.35
N ASN A 826 22.45 49.24 -20.54
CA ASN A 826 23.70 49.94 -20.26
C ASN A 826 23.94 50.26 -18.78
N SER A 827 22.92 50.11 -17.92
CA SER A 827 23.04 50.34 -16.48
C SER A 827 24.06 49.37 -15.87
N LEU A 828 24.91 49.86 -14.97
CA LEU A 828 26.04 49.08 -14.43
C LEU A 828 25.74 48.37 -13.11
N ASP A 829 24.67 48.77 -12.43
CA ASP A 829 24.23 48.25 -11.15
C ASP A 829 22.72 48.46 -10.94
N PHE A 830 22.20 47.98 -9.81
CA PHE A 830 20.77 48.10 -9.48
C PHE A 830 20.30 49.55 -9.37
N ASN A 831 21.12 50.45 -8.80
CA ASN A 831 20.74 51.85 -8.67
C ASN A 831 20.61 52.50 -10.06
N GLY A 832 21.50 52.19 -11.01
CA GLY A 832 21.38 52.66 -12.40
C GLY A 832 20.06 52.25 -13.05
N ILE A 833 19.60 51.02 -12.83
CA ILE A 833 18.31 50.55 -13.33
C ILE A 833 17.15 51.33 -12.70
N ILE A 834 17.15 51.50 -11.38
CA ILE A 834 16.07 52.21 -10.66
C ILE A 834 16.02 53.69 -11.03
N PHE A 835 17.16 54.36 -11.17
CA PHE A 835 17.21 55.76 -11.58
C PHE A 835 16.74 55.94 -13.02
N ASN A 836 17.16 55.06 -13.94
CA ASN A 836 16.62 55.04 -15.30
C ASN A 836 15.11 54.79 -15.31
N PHE A 837 14.62 53.89 -14.47
CA PHE A 837 13.20 53.59 -14.32
C PHE A 837 12.40 54.81 -13.88
N ILE A 838 12.83 55.47 -12.80
CA ILE A 838 12.16 56.65 -12.26
C ILE A 838 12.25 57.81 -13.25
N ASN A 839 13.39 58.01 -13.91
CA ASN A 839 13.59 59.11 -14.87
C ASN A 839 12.71 58.94 -16.12
N ASN A 840 12.78 57.79 -16.78
CA ASN A 840 12.07 57.52 -18.03
C ASN A 840 10.55 57.51 -17.81
N ASN A 841 10.09 57.15 -16.61
CA ASN A 841 8.67 57.07 -16.27
C ASN A 841 8.22 58.20 -15.33
N SER A 842 9.00 59.27 -15.19
CA SER A 842 8.75 60.34 -14.22
C SER A 842 7.41 61.04 -14.42
N GLU A 843 7.00 61.30 -15.67
CA GLU A 843 5.70 61.91 -15.97
C GLU A 843 4.54 61.03 -15.52
N LEU A 844 4.60 59.74 -15.85
CA LEU A 844 3.59 58.75 -15.49
C LEU A 844 3.54 58.53 -13.97
N LEU A 845 4.69 58.46 -13.30
CA LEU A 845 4.78 58.36 -11.84
C LEU A 845 4.27 59.62 -11.13
N ASN A 846 4.54 60.81 -11.66
CA ASN A 846 4.09 62.07 -11.06
C ASN A 846 2.58 62.26 -11.21
N HIS A 847 2.05 61.93 -12.39
CA HIS A 847 0.60 61.87 -12.61
C HIS A 847 -0.05 60.88 -11.65
N ALA A 848 0.56 59.70 -11.49
CA ALA A 848 0.06 58.68 -10.60
C ALA A 848 0.04 59.12 -9.12
N LEU A 849 1.11 59.78 -8.68
CA LEU A 849 1.18 60.34 -7.33
C LEU A 849 0.13 61.44 -7.12
N THR A 850 -0.10 62.29 -8.13
CA THR A 850 -1.09 63.38 -8.06
C THR A 850 -2.50 62.84 -7.85
N GLU A 851 -2.92 61.85 -8.65
CA GLU A 851 -4.25 61.24 -8.50
C GLU A 851 -4.42 60.53 -7.15
N PHE A 852 -3.36 59.87 -6.65
CA PHE A 852 -3.40 59.25 -5.32
C PHE A 852 -3.57 60.30 -4.20
N ILE A 853 -2.89 61.43 -4.30
CA ILE A 853 -2.99 62.53 -3.32
C ILE A 853 -4.38 63.17 -3.37
N GLU A 854 -4.90 63.46 -4.56
CA GLU A 854 -6.21 64.07 -4.75
C GLU A 854 -7.31 63.21 -4.09
N HIS A 855 -7.22 61.89 -4.23
CA HIS A 855 -8.14 60.94 -3.59
C HIS A 855 -7.97 60.80 -2.07
N LYS A 856 -6.80 61.18 -1.55
CA LYS A 856 -6.46 61.14 -0.12
C LYS A 856 -6.44 62.52 0.53
N LYS A 857 -6.98 63.54 -0.14
CA LYS A 857 -7.02 64.93 0.32
C LYS A 857 -7.64 65.13 1.72
N SER A 858 -8.53 64.24 2.14
CA SER A 858 -9.16 64.25 3.47
C SER A 858 -8.40 63.45 4.54
N ASP A 859 -7.36 62.69 4.18
CA ASP A 859 -6.59 61.82 5.08
C ASP A 859 -5.25 62.47 5.46
N SER A 860 -5.32 63.40 6.41
CA SER A 860 -4.14 64.19 6.85
C SER A 860 -2.96 63.31 7.27
N LYS A 861 -3.20 62.14 7.87
CA LYS A 861 -2.11 61.27 8.36
C LYS A 861 -1.29 60.71 7.20
N VAL A 862 -1.96 60.32 6.11
CA VAL A 862 -1.28 59.83 4.90
C VAL A 862 -0.51 60.96 4.23
N LEU A 863 -1.12 62.15 4.11
CA LEU A 863 -0.44 63.33 3.54
C LEU A 863 0.79 63.73 4.36
N ASP A 864 0.71 63.74 5.69
CA ASP A 864 1.83 64.04 6.59
C ASP A 864 2.95 63.00 6.47
N ALA A 865 2.62 61.72 6.33
CA ALA A 865 3.60 60.66 6.06
C ALA A 865 4.29 60.86 4.70
N ILE A 866 3.56 61.21 3.64
CA ILE A 866 4.15 61.50 2.32
C ILE A 866 5.10 62.70 2.41
N ILE A 867 4.67 63.79 3.08
CA ILE A 867 5.52 64.97 3.31
C ILE A 867 6.78 64.59 4.08
N SER A 868 6.66 63.80 5.14
CA SER A 868 7.80 63.31 5.94
C SER A 868 8.83 62.57 5.06
N ILE A 869 8.38 61.65 4.22
CA ILE A 869 9.25 60.88 3.33
C ILE A 869 9.91 61.77 2.28
N PHE A 870 9.14 62.57 1.53
CA PHE A 870 9.70 63.40 0.46
C PHE A 870 10.59 64.54 0.99
N SER A 871 10.28 65.14 2.14
CA SER A 871 11.09 66.20 2.75
C SER A 871 12.46 65.68 3.21
N LYS A 872 12.57 64.39 3.54
CA LYS A 872 13.85 63.76 3.85
C LYS A 872 14.72 63.59 2.61
N VAL A 873 14.11 63.42 1.43
CA VAL A 873 14.80 63.17 0.15
C VAL A 873 15.15 64.46 -0.57
N VAL A 874 14.30 65.47 -0.49
CA VAL A 874 14.49 66.76 -1.17
C VAL A 874 14.77 67.82 -0.12
N LYS A 875 16.04 68.23 0.01
CA LYS A 875 16.37 69.53 0.61
C LYS A 875 15.95 70.59 -0.40
N LEU A 876 14.74 71.10 -0.26
CA LEU A 876 14.41 72.38 -0.87
C LEU A 876 15.21 73.47 -0.14
N ASN A 877 15.73 74.45 -0.88
CA ASN A 877 16.10 75.73 -0.30
C ASN A 877 14.81 76.41 0.18
N THR A 878 14.33 76.06 1.39
CA THR A 878 13.08 76.60 1.94
C THR A 878 13.36 77.61 3.04
N ASP A 879 13.76 78.82 2.65
CA ASP A 879 13.49 80.02 3.45
C ASP A 879 12.07 80.57 3.18
N SER A 880 11.35 80.08 2.16
CA SER A 880 10.05 80.66 1.74
C SER A 880 8.79 79.88 2.15
N LEU A 881 8.89 78.71 2.80
CA LEU A 881 7.72 77.85 3.07
C LEU A 881 7.60 77.33 4.51
N GLN A 882 8.49 77.74 5.43
CA GLN A 882 8.36 77.34 6.84
C GLN A 882 7.23 78.07 7.58
N ASN A 883 6.70 79.18 7.06
CA ASN A 883 5.88 80.09 7.86
C ASN A 883 4.38 80.13 7.56
N ASN A 884 3.82 79.35 6.63
CA ASN A 884 2.36 79.28 6.49
C ASN A 884 1.94 77.96 5.83
N VAL A 885 1.62 76.95 6.64
CA VAL A 885 0.79 75.83 6.21
C VAL A 885 -0.43 75.84 7.13
N SER A 886 -1.60 76.21 6.61
CA SER A 886 -2.84 75.95 7.33
C SER A 886 -3.05 74.43 7.36
N ASN A 887 -3.69 73.89 8.40
CA ASN A 887 -3.95 72.44 8.55
C ASN A 887 -4.96 71.87 7.52
N SER A 888 -5.27 72.61 6.44
CA SER A 888 -6.19 72.15 5.40
C SER A 888 -5.52 71.14 4.47
N GLY A 889 -6.28 70.15 3.98
CA GLY A 889 -5.78 69.13 3.05
C GLY A 889 -5.24 69.71 1.74
N SER A 890 -5.73 70.89 1.31
CA SER A 890 -5.30 71.55 0.06
C SER A 890 -3.88 72.14 0.13
N ASP A 891 -3.46 72.63 1.30
CA ASP A 891 -2.09 73.17 1.47
C ASP A 891 -1.06 72.05 1.53
N LYS A 892 -1.43 70.92 2.15
CA LYS A 892 -0.59 69.71 2.21
C LYS A 892 -0.39 69.09 0.83
N GLU A 893 -1.44 69.01 0.03
CA GLU A 893 -1.38 68.59 -1.38
C GLU A 893 -0.39 69.42 -2.19
N LYS A 894 -0.50 70.76 -2.14
CA LYS A 894 0.41 71.66 -2.84
C LYS A 894 1.87 71.45 -2.44
N LYS A 895 2.13 71.29 -1.13
CA LYS A 895 3.46 71.02 -0.60
C LYS A 895 4.03 69.68 -1.09
N ILE A 896 3.21 68.63 -1.14
CA ILE A 896 3.65 67.32 -1.66
C ILE A 896 3.99 67.43 -3.16
N LEU A 897 3.19 68.13 -3.95
CA LEU A 897 3.45 68.32 -5.38
C LEU A 897 4.76 69.08 -5.63
N GLU A 898 5.03 70.14 -4.86
CA GLU A 898 6.31 70.87 -4.94
C GLU A 898 7.51 69.97 -4.58
N LEU A 899 7.40 69.20 -3.50
CA LEU A 899 8.44 68.24 -3.08
C LEU A 899 8.65 67.13 -4.12
N SER A 900 7.58 66.57 -4.68
CA SER A 900 7.61 65.54 -5.71
C SER A 900 8.28 66.04 -6.99
N ASN A 901 7.91 67.24 -7.46
CA ASN A 901 8.51 67.85 -8.64
C ASN A 901 10.02 68.08 -8.44
N GLY A 902 10.42 68.54 -7.25
CA GLY A 902 11.84 68.66 -6.88
C GLY A 902 12.58 67.31 -6.89
N PHE A 903 11.94 66.25 -6.40
CA PHE A 903 12.48 64.89 -6.43
C PHE A 903 12.72 64.39 -7.86
N PHE A 904 11.70 64.43 -8.72
CA PHE A 904 11.81 63.97 -10.11
C PHE A 904 12.81 64.79 -10.92
N ALA A 905 12.86 66.12 -10.72
CA ALA A 905 13.85 66.98 -11.37
C ALA A 905 15.29 66.58 -11.00
N LYS A 906 15.55 66.28 -9.72
CA LYS A 906 16.88 65.87 -9.27
C LYS A 906 17.27 64.48 -9.78
N ILE A 907 16.33 63.53 -9.81
CA ILE A 907 16.54 62.22 -10.42
C ILE A 907 16.91 62.37 -11.90
N LYS A 908 16.18 63.21 -12.65
CA LYS A 908 16.42 63.45 -14.08
C LYS A 908 17.81 64.03 -14.34
N GLU A 909 18.23 65.02 -13.57
CA GLU A 909 19.58 65.60 -13.64
C GLU A 909 20.67 64.53 -13.45
N LEU A 910 20.61 63.78 -12.34
CA LEU A 910 21.62 62.77 -12.00
C LEU A 910 21.65 61.60 -13.00
N THR A 911 20.49 61.16 -13.48
CA THR A 911 20.37 60.03 -14.40
C THR A 911 20.88 60.37 -15.80
N ASN A 912 20.60 61.58 -16.29
CA ASN A 912 21.07 62.02 -17.60
C ASN A 912 22.61 62.15 -17.63
N ASP A 913 23.21 62.74 -16.59
CA ASP A 913 24.68 62.84 -16.47
C ASP A 913 25.33 61.44 -16.39
N TYR A 914 24.71 60.51 -15.63
CA TYR A 914 25.15 59.13 -15.58
C TYR A 914 25.14 58.44 -16.95
N ASN A 915 24.02 58.53 -17.69
CA ASN A 915 23.88 57.89 -18.99
C ASN A 915 24.83 58.49 -20.03
N GLN A 916 25.00 59.82 -20.05
CA GLN A 916 25.95 60.48 -20.95
C GLN A 916 27.38 59.95 -20.72
N LYS A 917 27.81 59.87 -19.46
CA LYS A 917 29.14 59.34 -19.10
C LYS A 917 29.31 57.88 -19.49
N ILE A 918 28.26 57.06 -19.37
CA ILE A 918 28.28 55.65 -19.79
C ILE A 918 28.39 55.54 -21.32
N ASP A 919 27.59 56.29 -22.06
CA ASP A 919 27.58 56.22 -23.53
C ASP A 919 28.92 56.69 -24.10
N GLU A 920 29.51 57.75 -23.54
CA GLU A 920 30.86 58.22 -23.90
C GLU A 920 31.94 57.15 -23.66
N ILE A 921 31.88 56.44 -22.52
CA ILE A 921 32.85 55.39 -22.18
C ILE A 921 32.63 54.14 -23.03
N ASN A 922 31.39 53.70 -23.23
CA ASN A 922 31.07 52.53 -24.05
C ASN A 922 31.52 52.75 -25.51
N ASN A 923 31.28 53.94 -26.08
CA ASN A 923 31.75 54.30 -27.42
C ASN A 923 33.29 54.28 -27.54
N LYS A 924 34.01 54.68 -26.48
CA LYS A 924 35.48 54.60 -26.43
C LYS A 924 35.98 53.16 -26.32
N ILE A 925 35.30 52.31 -25.54
CA ILE A 925 35.63 50.88 -25.42
C ILE A 925 35.44 50.17 -26.76
N GLN A 926 34.32 50.40 -27.45
CA GLN A 926 34.02 49.78 -28.75
C GLN A 926 35.06 50.15 -29.83
N LYS A 927 35.64 51.36 -29.77
CA LYS A 927 36.70 51.81 -30.67
C LYS A 927 38.10 51.29 -30.31
N ALA A 928 38.28 50.72 -29.11
CA ALA A 928 39.59 50.36 -28.54
C ALA A 928 39.85 48.84 -28.49
N GLU A 929 39.02 48.02 -29.16
CA GLU A 929 39.16 46.55 -29.20
C GLU A 929 40.60 46.16 -29.59
N ASN A 930 41.31 45.51 -28.65
CA ASN A 930 42.70 45.02 -28.71
C ASN A 930 43.84 45.98 -28.32
N SER A 931 43.57 47.11 -27.65
CA SER A 931 44.62 47.98 -27.06
C SER A 931 44.80 47.80 -25.54
N SER A 932 45.97 48.16 -25.01
CA SER A 932 46.24 48.25 -23.56
C SER A 932 45.31 49.22 -22.82
N ASP A 933 44.70 50.16 -23.54
CA ASP A 933 43.80 51.19 -23.00
C ASP A 933 42.42 50.65 -22.63
N SER A 934 42.03 49.48 -23.17
CA SER A 934 40.75 48.82 -22.88
C SER A 934 40.61 48.49 -21.39
N ALA A 935 41.68 48.04 -20.73
CA ALA A 935 41.68 47.76 -19.30
C ALA A 935 41.44 49.02 -18.44
N ALA A 936 42.05 50.16 -18.82
CA ALA A 936 41.87 51.43 -18.14
C ALA A 936 40.45 52.01 -18.35
N LEU A 937 39.89 51.87 -19.55
CA LEU A 937 38.52 52.28 -19.85
C LEU A 937 37.47 51.41 -19.12
N LEU A 938 37.71 50.10 -18.99
CA LEU A 938 36.88 49.20 -18.19
C LEU A 938 36.94 49.55 -16.69
N LYS A 939 38.10 49.98 -16.18
CA LYS A 939 38.24 50.49 -14.81
C LYS A 939 37.41 51.76 -14.60
N LYS A 940 37.54 52.76 -15.49
CA LYS A 940 36.73 53.99 -15.46
C LYS A 940 35.22 53.72 -15.57
N ARG A 941 34.83 52.74 -16.41
CA ARG A 941 33.45 52.27 -16.49
C ARG A 941 32.97 51.72 -15.15
N ASN A 942 33.77 50.88 -14.48
CA ASN A 942 33.39 50.30 -13.19
C ASN A 942 33.30 51.33 -12.05
N GLU A 943 34.10 52.41 -12.09
CA GLU A 943 34.02 53.52 -11.13
C GLU A 943 32.64 54.23 -11.15
N LEU A 944 31.93 54.20 -12.29
CA LEU A 944 30.58 54.76 -12.40
C LEU A 944 29.51 53.94 -11.66
N ARG A 945 29.79 52.73 -11.17
CA ARG A 945 28.81 51.95 -10.38
C ARG A 945 28.39 52.63 -9.08
N SER A 946 29.26 53.45 -8.48
CA SER A 946 28.93 54.24 -7.29
C SER A 946 28.37 55.63 -7.62
N PHE A 947 28.26 55.96 -8.92
CA PHE A 947 27.86 57.30 -9.36
C PHE A 947 26.44 57.63 -8.93
N LEU A 948 25.50 56.69 -9.06
CA LEU A 948 24.12 56.84 -8.62
C LEU A 948 23.96 56.20 -7.24
N SER A 949 23.74 57.03 -6.22
CA SER A 949 23.52 56.57 -4.85
C SER A 949 22.49 57.43 -4.13
N LEU A 950 21.80 56.82 -3.17
CA LEU A 950 20.89 57.52 -2.27
C LEU A 950 21.60 58.67 -1.54
N LYS A 951 22.88 58.54 -1.18
CA LYS A 951 23.67 59.61 -0.55
C LYS A 951 23.75 60.89 -1.40
N LYS A 952 23.83 60.76 -2.74
CA LYS A 952 23.84 61.91 -3.66
C LYS A 952 22.44 62.53 -3.85
N LEU A 953 21.38 61.74 -3.72
CA LEU A 953 20.00 62.26 -3.63
C LEU A 953 19.82 63.10 -2.36
N PHE A 954 20.36 62.63 -1.23
CA PHE A 954 20.27 63.29 0.07
C PHE A 954 21.26 64.44 0.29
N ASN A 955 22.19 64.69 -0.64
CA ASN A 955 23.27 65.68 -0.51
C ASN A 955 24.06 65.55 0.82
N ILE A 956 24.25 64.31 1.30
CA ILE A 956 25.07 64.03 2.49
C ILE A 956 26.52 64.02 2.04
N LYS A 957 27.31 65.02 2.46
CA LYS A 957 28.76 65.01 2.27
C LYS A 957 29.33 63.74 2.89
N SER A 958 30.21 63.05 2.16
CA SER A 958 31.05 61.99 2.71
C SER A 958 32.00 62.62 3.72
N GLU A 959 31.88 62.23 4.99
CA GLU A 959 33.04 62.12 5.86
C GLU A 959 33.66 60.74 5.66
#